data_AF-A0A944H2U6-F1
#
_entry.id   AF-A0A944H2U6-F1
#
_cell.length_a   1.000
_cell.length_b   1.000
_cell.length_c   1.000
_cell.angle_alpha   90.00
_cell.angle_beta   90.00
_cell.angle_gamma   90.00
#
_symmetry.space_group_name_H-M   'P 1'
#
loop_
_entity.id
_entity.type
_entity.pdbx_description
1 polymer ?
#
loop_
_entity_poly.entity_id
_entity_poly.type
_entity_poly.pdbx_seq_one_letter_code
_entity_poly.pdbx_strand_id
1 'polypeptide(L)'
;MAKKIQSVEPNIADLANGWMKSYNLDYKLEQENLNPEIDKALIEYASKSGGIGGNRPDAKILLTDNFGNHFPVLIEYKGYKDKLEKLDTDGQVENKKKDNTPNFKNIKDYAVNGAIHYANAILHHTSFTKIIAIGMTGFKDDFGELQHQIGVYYVSRENLGVGQKVGEFSDFSFLKKENFETFLEKINNLNLTQEELEKIKQKREKEIDASLVKLNNDIYQNEKGLGESDRVYLVSAVIMATLGIPDKVSPLDKEELQSKKEKGYRDGDIVMRKIESFLEEKALPKEKKELIIRTLKNTILSENINKVENGETQLKRIFIKIVDDLGIYYKIGLTTDFTGKLFNEMYSWLGFSQDKLNDVVLTPSYVSNLLVKLARVNKDSYVWDFATGSAGLLVSAMNEMLIDAKNTINSPEELLQKQMKIKAEQLLGLEILSSVYMLAILNMILMGDGSSNILNTDSLTDFDGKYGYGKTDEKFPADAFILNPPYSAPGNGMIFVEKALSMMSKGYASIIIQNSAGSGKATQFNRKILEKNTLIASIKMPIDLFVGKASVQTNVYVFKVGEAHHKDEMVKFIDFSNDGYTRSNRKKAQNNLKDTDNAIGRYEELINLVRFGKSKLNIFTEKEYYENTIDPKNGADWNQSAPIDTKPTLADFKKTVGDYLAWEVSNLLKNSNHKDSLGK
;
A
#
# COMPACT_ATOMS: atom_id res chain seq x y z
N MET A 1 -41.92 7.50 35.11
CA MET A 1 -40.52 7.03 35.20
C MET A 1 -40.38 5.87 34.23
N ALA A 2 -39.49 5.95 33.24
CA ALA A 2 -39.25 4.81 32.35
C ALA A 2 -38.67 3.66 33.18
N LYS A 3 -39.31 2.47 33.10
CA LYS A 3 -38.86 1.25 33.77
C LYS A 3 -37.44 0.95 33.27
N LYS A 4 -36.44 0.97 34.16
CA LYS A 4 -35.06 0.68 33.80
C LYS A 4 -34.99 -0.79 33.37
N ILE A 5 -34.86 -1.05 32.07
CA ILE A 5 -34.78 -2.41 31.52
C ILE A 5 -33.54 -3.08 32.11
N GLN A 6 -33.73 -4.22 32.77
CA GLN A 6 -32.65 -4.98 33.38
C GLN A 6 -31.97 -5.88 32.33
N SER A 7 -30.64 -5.90 32.33
CA SER A 7 -29.85 -6.78 31.46
C SER A 7 -30.19 -8.26 31.71
N VAL A 8 -30.35 -9.04 30.64
CA VAL A 8 -30.53 -10.51 30.69
C VAL A 8 -29.27 -11.29 30.33
N GLU A 9 -28.10 -10.62 30.35
CA GLU A 9 -26.82 -11.20 29.95
C GLU A 9 -26.49 -12.52 30.66
N PRO A 10 -26.73 -12.69 31.98
CA PRO A 10 -26.50 -13.98 32.63
C PRO A 10 -27.36 -15.11 32.06
N ASN A 11 -28.59 -14.82 31.64
CA ASN A 11 -29.46 -15.81 31.01
C ASN A 11 -28.97 -16.20 29.61
N ILE A 12 -28.41 -15.24 28.88
CA ILE A 12 -27.82 -15.48 27.56
C ILE A 12 -26.53 -16.31 27.67
N ALA A 13 -25.68 -15.98 28.64
CA ALA A 13 -24.47 -16.76 28.92
C ALA A 13 -24.81 -18.20 29.34
N ASP A 14 -25.80 -18.39 30.22
CA ASP A 14 -26.26 -19.73 30.66
C ASP A 14 -26.80 -20.55 29.49
N LEU A 15 -27.65 -19.95 28.64
CA LEU A 15 -28.19 -20.60 27.44
C LEU A 15 -27.09 -21.03 26.46
N ALA A 16 -26.19 -20.10 26.11
CA ALA A 16 -25.13 -20.35 25.14
C ALA A 16 -24.11 -21.38 25.65
N ASN A 17 -23.65 -21.23 26.90
CA ASN A 17 -22.75 -22.18 27.53
C ASN A 17 -23.43 -23.55 27.72
N GLY A 18 -24.73 -23.58 27.99
CA GLY A 18 -25.55 -24.79 28.02
C GLY A 18 -25.53 -25.56 26.70
N TRP A 19 -25.65 -24.86 25.56
CA TRP A 19 -25.48 -25.48 24.25
C TRP A 19 -24.09 -26.08 24.08
N MET A 20 -23.03 -25.29 24.30
CA MET A 20 -21.65 -25.77 24.16
C MET A 20 -21.37 -27.00 25.02
N LYS A 21 -21.87 -27.00 26.27
CA LYS A 21 -21.78 -28.14 27.19
C LYS A 21 -22.54 -29.37 26.66
N SER A 22 -23.77 -29.19 26.17
CA SER A 22 -24.57 -30.29 25.60
C SER A 22 -23.94 -30.88 24.33
N TYR A 23 -23.12 -30.09 23.63
CA TYR A 23 -22.41 -30.46 22.41
C TYR A 23 -21.01 -31.01 22.68
N ASN A 24 -20.63 -31.14 23.96
CA ASN A 24 -19.33 -31.61 24.41
C ASN A 24 -18.15 -30.83 23.81
N LEU A 25 -18.31 -29.51 23.64
CA LEU A 25 -17.25 -28.61 23.20
C LEU A 25 -16.36 -28.26 24.39
N ASP A 26 -15.03 -28.29 24.20
CA ASP A 26 -14.05 -27.91 25.23
C ASP A 26 -13.91 -26.38 25.32
N TYR A 27 -14.99 -25.70 25.70
CA TYR A 27 -14.99 -24.25 25.87
C TYR A 27 -14.34 -23.85 27.20
N LYS A 28 -13.72 -22.67 27.21
CA LYS A 28 -13.10 -22.04 28.37
C LYS A 28 -13.77 -20.70 28.63
N LEU A 29 -14.12 -20.42 29.87
CA LEU A 29 -14.71 -19.15 30.26
C LEU A 29 -13.63 -18.06 30.40
N GLU A 30 -14.05 -16.83 30.72
CA GLU A 30 -13.20 -15.63 30.79
C GLU A 30 -11.87 -15.79 31.53
N GLN A 31 -11.85 -16.58 32.61
CA GLN A 31 -10.69 -16.73 33.50
C GLN A 31 -9.85 -17.98 33.21
N GLU A 32 -10.35 -18.89 32.38
CA GLU A 32 -9.71 -20.16 32.10
C GLU A 32 -8.74 -20.02 30.93
N ASN A 33 -7.61 -20.73 30.96
CA ASN A 33 -6.65 -20.73 29.85
C ASN A 33 -7.13 -21.67 28.74
N LEU A 34 -6.99 -21.23 27.49
CA LEU A 34 -7.31 -22.04 26.31
C LEU A 34 -6.03 -22.52 25.60
N ASN A 35 -5.14 -21.58 25.32
CA ASN A 35 -3.90 -21.82 24.60
C ASN A 35 -2.93 -20.67 24.92
N PRO A 36 -1.67 -20.95 25.28
CA PRO A 36 -0.73 -19.91 25.70
C PRO A 36 -0.55 -18.75 24.72
N GLU A 37 -0.54 -19.01 23.41
CA GLU A 37 -0.43 -17.96 22.38
C GLU A 37 -1.70 -17.10 22.34
N ILE A 38 -2.87 -17.73 22.37
CA ILE A 38 -4.17 -17.03 22.38
C ILE A 38 -4.31 -16.18 23.64
N ASP A 39 -4.02 -16.76 24.81
CA ASP A 39 -4.17 -16.09 26.09
C ASP A 39 -3.20 -14.90 26.21
N LYS A 40 -1.94 -15.06 25.75
CA LYS A 40 -0.95 -13.97 25.66
C LYS A 40 -1.44 -12.86 24.72
N ALA A 41 -1.92 -13.21 23.53
CA ALA A 41 -2.44 -12.26 22.55
C ALA A 41 -3.58 -11.40 23.10
N LEU A 42 -4.52 -12.00 23.82
CA LEU A 42 -5.64 -11.28 24.44
C LEU A 42 -5.18 -10.33 25.55
N ILE A 43 -4.17 -10.73 26.33
CA ILE A 43 -3.61 -9.91 27.42
C ILE A 43 -2.81 -8.73 26.89
N GLU A 44 -2.04 -8.89 25.81
CA GLU A 44 -1.19 -7.81 25.28
C GLU A 44 -1.97 -6.76 24.51
N TYR A 45 -3.07 -7.17 23.87
CA TYR A 45 -3.86 -6.28 23.03
C TYR A 45 -4.65 -5.24 23.85
N ALA A 46 -4.97 -4.10 23.22
CA ALA A 46 -5.74 -3.04 23.86
C ALA A 46 -7.07 -3.59 24.41
N SER A 47 -7.46 -3.17 25.63
CA SER A 47 -8.72 -3.62 26.23
C SER A 47 -9.93 -3.08 25.46
N LYS A 48 -11.10 -3.72 25.61
CA LYS A 48 -12.37 -3.19 25.06
C LYS A 48 -12.67 -1.74 25.47
N SER A 49 -12.10 -1.26 26.58
CA SER A 49 -12.27 0.10 27.08
C SER A 49 -11.10 1.05 26.75
N GLY A 50 -10.07 0.58 26.04
CA GLY A 50 -8.92 1.38 25.61
C GLY A 50 -7.77 1.50 26.62
N GLY A 51 -7.72 0.61 27.62
CA GLY A 51 -6.59 0.48 28.54
C GLY A 51 -5.56 -0.56 28.07
N ILE A 52 -4.43 -0.66 28.79
CA ILE A 52 -3.41 -1.68 28.57
C ILE A 52 -3.92 -3.03 29.12
N GLY A 53 -4.06 -3.99 28.21
CA GLY A 53 -4.39 -5.39 28.48
C GLY A 53 -5.78 -5.70 29.02
N GLY A 54 -6.02 -6.99 29.25
CA GLY A 54 -7.23 -7.49 29.93
C GLY A 54 -8.43 -7.79 29.02
N ASN A 55 -8.22 -8.19 27.76
CA ASN A 55 -9.32 -8.78 26.99
C ASN A 55 -9.66 -10.16 27.55
N ARG A 56 -10.95 -10.37 27.82
CA ARG A 56 -11.51 -11.59 28.38
C ARG A 56 -12.80 -11.89 27.63
N PRO A 57 -12.73 -12.69 26.56
CA PRO A 57 -13.94 -13.20 25.91
C PRO A 57 -14.77 -13.97 26.92
N ASP A 58 -16.10 -13.80 26.90
CA ASP A 58 -17.03 -14.48 27.80
C ASP A 58 -16.86 -16.01 27.73
N ALA A 59 -16.65 -16.51 26.50
CA ALA A 59 -16.22 -17.87 26.25
C ALA A 59 -15.27 -17.92 25.05
N LYS A 60 -14.40 -18.93 25.03
CA LYS A 60 -13.45 -19.20 23.95
C LYS A 60 -13.27 -20.70 23.74
N ILE A 61 -13.13 -21.11 22.49
CA ILE A 61 -12.91 -22.51 22.07
C ILE A 61 -11.81 -22.53 21.02
N LEU A 62 -11.05 -23.63 20.96
CA LEU A 62 -10.17 -23.95 19.84
C LEU A 62 -10.71 -25.20 19.14
N LEU A 63 -11.27 -25.02 17.94
CA LEU A 63 -11.77 -26.13 17.12
C LEU A 63 -10.72 -26.57 16.10
N THR A 64 -10.80 -27.80 15.64
CA THR A 64 -9.90 -28.36 14.63
C THR A 64 -10.73 -28.99 13.53
N ASP A 65 -10.41 -28.70 12.28
CA ASP A 65 -11.04 -29.36 11.13
C ASP A 65 -10.45 -30.77 10.89
N ASN A 66 -11.01 -31.48 9.93
CA ASN A 66 -10.57 -32.82 9.55
C ASN A 66 -9.15 -32.85 8.94
N PHE A 67 -8.59 -31.70 8.57
CA PHE A 67 -7.25 -31.55 8.01
C PHE A 67 -6.22 -31.14 9.07
N GLY A 68 -6.62 -30.96 10.33
CA GLY A 68 -5.75 -30.54 11.42
C GLY A 68 -5.55 -29.03 11.53
N ASN A 69 -6.30 -28.21 10.77
CA ASN A 69 -6.25 -26.77 10.91
C ASN A 69 -7.03 -26.32 12.14
N HIS A 70 -6.45 -25.41 12.92
CA HIS A 70 -7.02 -24.91 14.15
C HIS A 70 -7.75 -23.57 13.95
N PHE A 71 -8.94 -23.45 14.55
CA PHE A 71 -9.84 -22.31 14.47
C PHE A 71 -10.18 -21.80 15.87
N PRO A 72 -9.57 -20.69 16.33
CA PRO A 72 -10.03 -19.99 17.51
C PRO A 72 -11.46 -19.48 17.31
N VAL A 73 -12.32 -19.73 18.30
CA VAL A 73 -13.70 -19.24 18.35
C VAL A 73 -13.84 -18.37 19.59
N LEU A 74 -14.09 -17.07 19.40
CA LEU A 74 -14.20 -16.10 20.49
C LEU A 74 -15.62 -15.57 20.59
N ILE A 75 -16.19 -15.65 21.80
CA ILE A 75 -17.61 -15.40 22.05
C ILE A 75 -17.77 -14.26 23.05
N GLU A 76 -18.69 -13.35 22.76
CA GLU A 76 -19.07 -12.23 23.62
C GLU A 76 -20.60 -12.18 23.77
N TYR A 77 -21.07 -11.94 24.99
CA TYR A 77 -22.49 -11.88 25.36
C TYR A 77 -22.92 -10.45 25.70
N LYS A 78 -24.17 -10.10 25.37
CA LYS A 78 -24.81 -8.84 25.79
C LYS A 78 -26.26 -9.07 26.21
N GLY A 79 -26.74 -8.41 27.25
CA GLY A 79 -28.11 -8.62 27.76
C GLY A 79 -29.18 -7.63 27.31
N TYR A 80 -29.07 -7.01 26.12
CA TYR A 80 -30.07 -6.05 25.64
C TYR A 80 -30.37 -6.24 24.15
N LYS A 81 -31.65 -6.10 23.76
CA LYS A 81 -32.16 -6.32 22.39
C LYS A 81 -31.28 -5.74 21.28
N ASP A 82 -30.88 -4.49 21.42
CA ASP A 82 -30.18 -3.75 20.35
C ASP A 82 -28.65 -3.76 20.53
N LYS A 83 -28.09 -4.77 21.21
CA LYS A 83 -26.65 -4.87 21.52
C LYS A 83 -25.92 -6.02 20.82
N LEU A 84 -26.50 -6.55 19.75
CA LEU A 84 -25.82 -7.55 18.93
C LEU A 84 -24.59 -6.98 18.22
N GLU A 85 -24.81 -5.97 17.38
CA GLU A 85 -23.77 -5.39 16.52
C GLU A 85 -24.03 -3.91 16.22
N LYS A 86 -22.96 -3.17 15.97
CA LYS A 86 -23.00 -1.82 15.43
C LYS A 86 -22.23 -1.77 14.12
N LEU A 87 -22.94 -1.44 13.04
CA LEU A 87 -22.40 -1.38 11.69
C LEU A 87 -22.17 0.08 11.25
N ASP A 88 -21.21 0.28 10.35
CA ASP A 88 -20.95 1.53 9.66
C ASP A 88 -21.87 1.70 8.44
N THR A 89 -21.68 2.78 7.67
CA THR A 89 -22.51 3.09 6.49
C THR A 89 -22.38 2.06 5.37
N ASP A 90 -21.30 1.27 5.38
CA ASP A 90 -21.02 0.24 4.38
C ASP A 90 -21.49 -1.15 4.85
N GLY A 91 -22.21 -1.22 5.99
CA GLY A 91 -22.71 -2.47 6.57
C GLY A 91 -21.61 -3.29 7.26
N GLN A 92 -20.44 -2.72 7.52
CA GLN A 92 -19.32 -3.40 8.18
C GLN A 92 -19.29 -3.09 9.68
N VAL A 93 -18.73 -3.99 10.49
CA VAL A 93 -18.66 -3.78 11.96
C VAL A 93 -17.83 -2.54 12.31
N GLU A 94 -18.46 -1.57 12.96
CA GLU A 94 -17.91 -0.23 13.25
C GLU A 94 -17.01 -0.25 14.51
N ASN A 95 -15.87 -0.95 14.42
CA ASN A 95 -14.85 -0.99 15.49
C ASN A 95 -13.85 0.17 15.43
N LYS A 96 -13.92 1.01 14.39
CA LYS A 96 -13.07 2.20 14.23
C LYS A 96 -13.92 3.42 13.93
N LYS A 97 -13.44 4.59 14.36
CA LYS A 97 -14.03 5.88 14.03
C LYS A 97 -13.54 6.36 12.66
N LYS A 98 -14.10 7.47 12.18
CA LYS A 98 -13.70 8.11 10.90
C LYS A 98 -12.23 8.54 10.86
N ASP A 99 -11.58 8.71 11.99
CA ASP A 99 -10.14 9.02 12.12
C ASP A 99 -9.26 7.77 12.29
N ASN A 100 -9.80 6.57 12.01
CA ASN A 100 -9.17 5.26 12.16
C ASN A 100 -8.77 4.89 13.60
N THR A 101 -9.11 5.70 14.60
CA THR A 101 -8.92 5.30 16.00
C THR A 101 -9.95 4.26 16.44
N PRO A 102 -9.63 3.37 17.40
CA PRO A 102 -10.59 2.40 17.90
C PRO A 102 -11.85 3.06 18.47
N ASN A 103 -13.00 2.50 18.12
CA ASN A 103 -14.29 2.88 18.67
C ASN A 103 -14.60 2.04 19.92
N PHE A 104 -13.87 2.30 21.02
CA PHE A 104 -14.01 1.54 22.27
C PHE A 104 -15.44 1.53 22.83
N LYS A 105 -16.25 2.54 22.51
CA LYS A 105 -17.67 2.54 22.86
C LYS A 105 -18.40 1.39 22.17
N ASN A 106 -18.27 1.27 20.85
CA ASN A 106 -18.90 0.19 20.11
C ASN A 106 -18.32 -1.18 20.47
N ILE A 107 -16.98 -1.27 20.57
CA ILE A 107 -16.26 -2.50 20.96
C ILE A 107 -16.75 -3.03 22.31
N LYS A 108 -16.99 -2.14 23.27
CA LYS A 108 -17.49 -2.50 24.60
C LYS A 108 -18.98 -2.80 24.61
N ASP A 109 -19.77 -2.01 23.91
CA ASP A 109 -21.23 -2.00 24.08
C ASP A 109 -21.95 -3.09 23.26
N TYR A 110 -21.33 -3.63 22.21
CA TYR A 110 -21.97 -4.59 21.29
C TYR A 110 -21.21 -5.91 21.23
N ALA A 111 -21.95 -7.02 21.16
CA ALA A 111 -21.41 -8.38 21.28
C ALA A 111 -20.44 -8.72 20.13
N VAL A 112 -20.89 -8.57 18.88
CA VAL A 112 -20.10 -8.85 17.67
C VAL A 112 -18.86 -7.96 17.60
N ASN A 113 -19.00 -6.67 17.93
CA ASN A 113 -17.91 -5.71 17.94
C ASN A 113 -16.80 -6.14 18.92
N GLY A 114 -17.18 -6.58 20.12
CA GLY A 114 -16.25 -7.15 21.12
C GLY A 114 -15.58 -8.43 20.63
N ALA A 115 -16.35 -9.37 20.08
CA ALA A 115 -15.82 -10.64 19.56
C ALA A 115 -14.78 -10.42 18.43
N ILE A 116 -15.06 -9.52 17.48
CA ILE A 116 -14.13 -9.17 16.40
C ILE A 116 -12.89 -8.44 16.92
N HIS A 117 -13.02 -7.63 17.97
CA HIS A 117 -11.87 -6.98 18.61
C HIS A 117 -10.90 -8.03 19.18
N TYR A 118 -11.42 -9.08 19.82
CA TYR A 118 -10.60 -10.19 20.28
C TYR A 118 -10.00 -11.01 19.14
N ALA A 119 -10.75 -11.24 18.07
CA ALA A 119 -10.24 -11.95 16.90
C ALA A 119 -9.06 -11.21 16.26
N ASN A 120 -9.12 -9.87 16.24
CA ASN A 120 -7.99 -9.04 15.80
C ASN A 120 -6.79 -9.16 16.75
N ALA A 121 -6.99 -9.28 18.07
CA ALA A 121 -5.90 -9.54 19.00
C ALA A 121 -5.13 -10.83 18.63
N ILE A 122 -5.86 -11.91 18.36
CA ILE A 122 -5.28 -13.18 17.91
C ILE A 122 -4.52 -12.99 16.60
N LEU A 123 -5.12 -12.35 15.59
CA LEU A 123 -4.45 -12.10 14.31
C LEU A 123 -3.14 -11.30 14.44
N HIS A 124 -3.04 -10.40 15.41
CA HIS A 124 -1.88 -9.53 15.59
C HIS A 124 -0.72 -10.21 16.32
N HIS A 125 -1.03 -11.05 17.30
CA HIS A 125 -0.04 -11.58 18.23
C HIS A 125 0.22 -13.09 18.05
N THR A 126 -0.46 -13.77 17.13
CA THR A 126 -0.31 -15.23 16.92
C THR A 126 -0.12 -15.63 15.46
N SER A 127 0.16 -16.93 15.26
CA SER A 127 0.25 -17.56 13.94
C SER A 127 -1.12 -17.89 13.32
N PHE A 128 -2.21 -17.87 14.11
CA PHE A 128 -3.55 -18.19 13.62
C PHE A 128 -3.99 -17.22 12.53
N THR A 129 -4.53 -17.76 11.43
CA THR A 129 -4.89 -16.97 10.24
C THR A 129 -6.40 -16.91 10.00
N LYS A 130 -7.17 -17.75 10.69
CA LYS A 130 -8.61 -17.93 10.55
C LYS A 130 -9.27 -17.98 11.94
N ILE A 131 -10.11 -17.00 12.24
CA ILE A 131 -10.77 -16.86 13.55
C ILE A 131 -12.27 -16.70 13.34
N ILE A 132 -13.06 -17.33 14.21
CA ILE A 132 -14.52 -17.19 14.26
C ILE A 132 -14.87 -16.27 15.43
N ALA A 133 -15.59 -15.18 15.16
CA ALA A 133 -16.07 -14.24 16.15
C ALA A 133 -17.59 -14.36 16.28
N ILE A 134 -18.08 -14.63 17.50
CA ILE A 134 -19.51 -14.84 17.78
C ILE A 134 -19.98 -13.79 18.77
N GLY A 135 -20.94 -12.96 18.37
CA GLY A 135 -21.70 -12.13 19.28
C GLY A 135 -23.07 -12.73 19.53
N MET A 136 -23.50 -12.81 20.79
CA MET A 136 -24.87 -13.20 21.13
C MET A 136 -25.49 -12.18 22.07
N THR A 137 -26.74 -11.81 21.79
CA THR A 137 -27.50 -10.93 22.67
C THR A 137 -28.89 -11.46 22.95
N GLY A 138 -29.59 -10.86 23.90
CA GLY A 138 -30.99 -11.14 24.12
C GLY A 138 -31.70 -10.16 25.04
N PHE A 139 -33.00 -10.37 25.17
CA PHE A 139 -33.91 -9.56 25.96
C PHE A 139 -35.11 -10.41 26.39
N LYS A 140 -35.87 -9.93 27.37
CA LYS A 140 -37.19 -10.48 27.67
C LYS A 140 -38.25 -9.72 26.90
N ASP A 141 -39.12 -10.42 26.20
CA ASP A 141 -40.28 -9.82 25.53
C ASP A 141 -41.36 -9.40 26.54
N ASP A 142 -42.49 -8.91 26.03
CA ASP A 142 -43.62 -8.44 26.85
C ASP A 142 -44.25 -9.55 27.71
N PHE A 143 -44.02 -10.83 27.37
CA PHE A 143 -44.46 -12.00 28.12
C PHE A 143 -43.41 -12.50 29.13
N GLY A 144 -42.22 -11.90 29.13
CA GLY A 144 -41.11 -12.29 30.00
C GLY A 144 -40.29 -13.47 29.47
N GLU A 145 -40.55 -13.91 28.24
CA GLU A 145 -39.80 -14.99 27.59
C GLU A 145 -38.46 -14.48 27.06
N LEU A 146 -37.42 -15.29 27.19
CA LEU A 146 -36.08 -14.94 26.73
C LEU A 146 -36.00 -15.09 25.21
N GLN A 147 -35.75 -13.98 24.53
CA GLN A 147 -35.46 -13.92 23.11
C GLN A 147 -33.96 -13.66 22.91
N HIS A 148 -33.35 -14.29 21.91
CA HIS A 148 -31.93 -14.12 21.61
C HIS A 148 -31.65 -13.92 20.13
N GLN A 149 -30.47 -13.37 19.84
CA GLN A 149 -29.94 -13.19 18.50
C GLN A 149 -28.45 -13.54 18.47
N ILE A 150 -28.00 -14.15 17.39
CA ILE A 150 -26.61 -14.59 17.20
C ILE A 150 -26.06 -13.99 15.90
N GLY A 151 -24.91 -13.33 16.01
CA GLY A 151 -24.13 -12.82 14.88
C GLY A 151 -22.82 -13.60 14.81
N VAL A 152 -22.62 -14.34 13.71
CA VAL A 152 -21.41 -15.14 13.48
C VAL A 152 -20.60 -14.50 12.37
N TYR A 153 -19.35 -14.21 12.68
CA TYR A 153 -18.42 -13.51 11.81
C TYR A 153 -17.14 -14.30 11.61
N TYR A 154 -16.59 -14.24 10.41
CA TYR A 154 -15.30 -14.81 10.05
C TYR A 154 -14.27 -13.70 9.88
N VAL A 155 -13.17 -13.83 10.61
CA VAL A 155 -12.07 -12.85 10.64
C VAL A 155 -10.80 -13.60 10.20
N SER A 156 -10.13 -13.13 9.16
CA SER A 156 -8.98 -13.83 8.60
C SER A 156 -7.90 -12.88 8.11
N ARG A 157 -6.72 -13.44 7.78
CA ARG A 157 -5.69 -12.66 7.11
C ARG A 157 -6.09 -12.22 5.71
N GLU A 158 -6.82 -13.08 4.99
CA GLU A 158 -7.27 -12.83 3.61
C GLU A 158 -8.25 -11.66 3.52
N ASN A 159 -9.12 -11.51 4.52
CA ASN A 159 -10.03 -10.38 4.63
C ASN A 159 -9.45 -9.20 5.43
N LEU A 160 -8.13 -9.19 5.65
CA LEU A 160 -7.39 -8.15 6.36
C LEU A 160 -7.98 -7.84 7.74
N GLY A 161 -8.43 -8.86 8.48
CA GLY A 161 -8.99 -8.73 9.84
C GLY A 161 -10.37 -8.07 9.91
N VAL A 162 -11.05 -7.88 8.78
CA VAL A 162 -12.44 -7.40 8.75
C VAL A 162 -13.36 -8.58 9.05
N GLY A 163 -14.32 -8.40 9.97
CA GLY A 163 -15.33 -9.42 10.22
C GLY A 163 -16.32 -9.51 9.06
N GLN A 164 -16.36 -10.67 8.40
CA GLN A 164 -17.36 -11.00 7.39
C GLN A 164 -18.51 -11.77 8.03
N LYS A 165 -19.75 -11.30 7.86
CA LYS A 165 -20.93 -11.99 8.40
C LYS A 165 -21.10 -13.33 7.68
N VAL A 166 -21.03 -14.43 8.43
CA VAL A 166 -21.22 -15.80 7.90
C VAL A 166 -22.71 -16.11 7.74
N GLY A 167 -23.53 -15.58 8.64
CA GLY A 167 -24.98 -15.74 8.62
C GLY A 167 -25.62 -15.60 9.99
N GLU A 168 -26.91 -15.89 10.04
CA GLU A 168 -27.71 -15.91 11.28
C GLU A 168 -27.98 -17.35 11.69
N PHE A 169 -27.96 -17.61 13.00
CA PHE A 169 -28.06 -18.93 13.58
C PHE A 169 -29.00 -18.90 14.79
N SER A 170 -29.69 -20.01 15.05
CA SER A 170 -30.59 -20.16 16.20
C SER A 170 -29.87 -20.64 17.46
N ASP A 171 -28.77 -21.37 17.31
CA ASP A 171 -27.98 -21.95 18.39
C ASP A 171 -26.56 -22.28 17.90
N PHE A 172 -25.69 -22.79 18.78
CA PHE A 172 -24.28 -23.09 18.46
C PHE A 172 -24.05 -24.48 17.85
N SER A 173 -25.08 -25.15 17.33
CA SER A 173 -24.95 -26.51 16.79
C SER A 173 -24.05 -26.58 15.55
N PHE A 174 -23.81 -25.46 14.87
CA PHE A 174 -22.84 -25.35 13.79
C PHE A 174 -21.38 -25.55 14.25
N LEU A 175 -21.10 -25.43 15.55
CA LEU A 175 -19.79 -25.72 16.15
C LEU A 175 -19.63 -27.21 16.53
N LYS A 176 -20.70 -28.01 16.45
CA LYS A 176 -20.61 -29.45 16.71
C LYS A 176 -19.67 -30.12 15.74
N LYS A 177 -18.97 -31.15 16.21
CA LYS A 177 -18.04 -31.94 15.39
C LYS A 177 -18.67 -32.43 14.09
N GLU A 178 -19.94 -32.85 14.12
CA GLU A 178 -20.64 -33.38 12.93
C GLU A 178 -21.04 -32.29 11.92
N ASN A 179 -21.15 -31.03 12.35
CA ASN A 179 -21.62 -29.91 11.53
C ASN A 179 -20.49 -28.93 11.16
N PHE A 180 -19.34 -29.00 11.83
CA PHE A 180 -18.29 -27.99 11.72
C PHE A 180 -17.70 -27.92 10.31
N GLU A 181 -17.54 -29.05 9.63
CA GLU A 181 -17.08 -29.09 8.24
C GLU A 181 -18.03 -28.36 7.29
N THR A 182 -19.34 -28.63 7.38
CA THR A 182 -20.36 -27.93 6.58
C THR A 182 -20.40 -26.44 6.90
N PHE A 183 -20.13 -26.06 8.16
CA PHE A 183 -19.97 -24.66 8.53
C PHE A 183 -18.73 -24.02 7.90
N LEU A 184 -17.59 -24.73 7.84
CA LEU A 184 -16.38 -24.26 7.17
C LEU A 184 -16.55 -24.16 5.65
N GLU A 185 -17.29 -25.08 5.02
CA GLU A 185 -17.66 -24.96 3.60
C GLU A 185 -18.46 -23.68 3.34
N LYS A 186 -19.39 -23.32 4.23
CA LYS A 186 -20.12 -22.06 4.14
C LYS A 186 -19.19 -20.85 4.24
N ILE A 187 -18.18 -20.90 5.11
CA ILE A 187 -17.14 -19.85 5.21
C ILE A 187 -16.31 -19.77 3.92
N ASN A 188 -15.86 -20.90 3.37
CA ASN A 188 -15.04 -20.92 2.16
C ASN A 188 -15.79 -20.39 0.93
N ASN A 189 -17.12 -20.44 0.93
CA ASN A 189 -17.97 -19.88 -0.11
C ASN A 189 -18.29 -18.38 0.09
N LEU A 190 -17.83 -17.76 1.19
CA LEU A 190 -17.92 -16.31 1.38
C LEU A 190 -16.91 -15.61 0.46
N ASN A 191 -17.33 -15.34 -0.78
CA ASN A 191 -16.55 -14.52 -1.69
C ASN A 191 -16.95 -13.06 -1.50
N LEU A 192 -15.97 -12.21 -1.16
CA LEU A 192 -16.11 -10.78 -1.36
C LEU A 192 -16.19 -10.50 -2.85
N THR A 193 -17.07 -9.59 -3.25
CA THR A 193 -17.01 -9.01 -4.59
C THR A 193 -15.68 -8.27 -4.78
N GLN A 194 -15.22 -8.12 -6.03
CA GLN A 194 -14.00 -7.34 -6.30
C GLN A 194 -14.11 -5.90 -5.77
N GLU A 195 -15.29 -5.30 -5.86
CA GLU A 195 -15.54 -3.95 -5.35
C GLU A 195 -15.42 -3.86 -3.82
N GLU A 196 -15.95 -4.84 -3.08
CA GLU A 196 -15.80 -4.91 -1.62
C GLU A 196 -14.33 -5.10 -1.22
N LEU A 197 -13.62 -5.97 -1.93
CA LEU A 197 -12.19 -6.22 -1.69
C LEU A 197 -11.36 -4.95 -1.92
N GLU A 198 -11.64 -4.19 -2.99
CA GLU A 198 -10.99 -2.92 -3.27
C GLU A 198 -11.31 -1.86 -2.22
N LYS A 199 -12.55 -1.74 -1.76
CA LYS A 199 -12.92 -0.81 -0.67
C LYS A 199 -12.20 -1.16 0.63
N ILE A 200 -12.14 -2.44 0.99
CA ILE A 200 -11.43 -2.91 2.18
C ILE A 200 -9.92 -2.60 2.06
N LYS A 201 -9.31 -2.86 0.89
CA LYS A 201 -7.92 -2.50 0.61
C LYS A 201 -7.70 -1.00 0.78
N GLN A 202 -8.50 -0.15 0.14
CA GLN A 202 -8.38 1.31 0.27
C GLN A 202 -8.54 1.81 1.72
N LYS A 203 -9.44 1.19 2.51
CA LYS A 203 -9.60 1.54 3.93
C LYS A 203 -8.33 1.18 4.71
N ARG A 204 -7.80 -0.03 4.52
CA ARG A 204 -6.55 -0.49 5.17
C ARG A 204 -5.34 0.32 4.77
N GLU A 205 -5.23 0.65 3.49
CA GLU A 205 -4.20 1.53 2.96
C GLU A 205 -4.14 2.88 3.71
N LYS A 206 -5.28 3.47 4.03
CA LYS A 206 -5.36 4.74 4.79
C LYS A 206 -4.96 4.56 6.25
N GLU A 207 -5.25 3.41 6.83
CA GLU A 207 -4.87 3.08 8.20
C GLU A 207 -3.36 2.94 8.33
N ILE A 208 -2.72 2.29 7.35
CA ILE A 208 -1.26 2.14 7.27
C ILE A 208 -0.59 3.52 7.23
N ASP A 209 -1.04 4.41 6.33
CA ASP A 209 -0.49 5.76 6.20
C ASP A 209 -0.62 6.53 7.53
N ALA A 210 -1.78 6.46 8.18
CA ALA A 210 -2.01 7.11 9.47
C ALA A 210 -1.11 6.54 10.59
N SER A 211 -0.96 5.22 10.66
CA SER A 211 -0.06 4.55 11.62
C SER A 211 1.40 4.96 11.40
N LEU A 212 1.85 5.05 10.15
CA LEU A 212 3.24 5.42 9.83
C LEU A 212 3.54 6.88 10.14
N VAL A 213 2.64 7.80 9.81
CA VAL A 213 2.77 9.22 10.15
C VAL A 213 2.81 9.41 11.66
N LYS A 214 1.92 8.72 12.39
CA LYS A 214 1.91 8.73 13.85
C LYS A 214 3.23 8.21 14.42
N LEU A 215 3.68 7.04 13.97
CA LEU A 215 4.93 6.42 14.41
C LEU A 215 6.14 7.36 14.20
N ASN A 216 6.23 7.99 13.03
CA ASN A 216 7.33 8.91 12.73
C ASN A 216 7.35 10.12 13.66
N ASN A 217 6.19 10.73 13.89
CA ASN A 217 6.04 11.87 14.79
C ASN A 217 6.37 11.47 16.23
N ASP A 218 5.91 10.30 16.67
CA ASP A 218 6.15 9.79 18.02
C ASP A 218 7.63 9.48 18.26
N ILE A 219 8.34 8.90 17.28
CA ILE A 219 9.79 8.70 17.36
C ILE A 219 10.50 10.05 17.36
N TYR A 220 10.14 10.97 16.46
CA TYR A 220 10.78 12.29 16.35
C TYR A 220 10.66 13.12 17.63
N GLN A 221 9.48 13.14 18.25
CA GLN A 221 9.21 13.96 19.44
C GLN A 221 9.80 13.36 20.71
N ASN A 222 9.78 12.03 20.85
CA ASN A 222 10.07 11.37 22.12
C ASN A 222 11.46 10.71 22.16
N GLU A 223 12.08 10.40 21.02
CA GLU A 223 13.34 9.65 20.95
C GLU A 223 14.45 10.52 20.34
N LYS A 224 15.26 11.14 21.21
CA LYS A 224 16.33 12.06 20.80
C LYS A 224 17.57 11.31 20.30
N GLY A 225 18.38 11.98 19.47
CA GLY A 225 19.68 11.47 19.02
C GLY A 225 19.62 10.54 17.80
N LEU A 226 18.45 10.43 17.15
CA LEU A 226 18.26 9.65 15.94
C LEU A 226 18.15 10.57 14.73
N GLY A 227 18.99 10.34 13.73
CA GLY A 227 18.86 10.97 12.43
C GLY A 227 17.66 10.43 11.64
N GLU A 228 17.38 11.06 10.51
CA GLU A 228 16.29 10.65 9.61
C GLU A 228 16.50 9.23 9.09
N SER A 229 17.72 8.92 8.64
CA SER A 229 18.12 7.58 8.19
C SER A 229 18.09 6.54 9.31
N ASP A 230 18.38 6.91 10.57
CA ASP A 230 18.37 5.97 11.69
C ASP A 230 16.95 5.47 11.96
N ARG A 231 15.95 6.36 11.92
CA ARG A 231 14.53 5.99 12.08
C ARG A 231 14.11 4.97 11.03
N VAL A 232 14.52 5.20 9.79
CA VAL A 232 14.27 4.30 8.65
C VAL A 232 14.87 2.92 8.89
N TYR A 233 16.14 2.87 9.31
CA TYR A 233 16.85 1.61 9.55
C TYR A 233 16.27 0.85 10.74
N LEU A 234 15.84 1.56 11.79
CA LEU A 234 15.19 0.95 12.95
C LEU A 234 13.86 0.29 12.57
N VAL A 235 13.00 0.96 11.79
CA VAL A 235 11.75 0.36 11.32
C VAL A 235 12.02 -0.91 10.52
N SER A 236 12.95 -0.86 9.58
CA SER A 236 13.30 -2.02 8.75
C SER A 236 13.87 -3.18 9.57
N ALA A 237 14.76 -2.87 10.51
CA ALA A 237 15.39 -3.84 11.40
C ALA A 237 14.37 -4.57 12.28
N VAL A 238 13.43 -3.82 12.87
CA VAL A 238 12.38 -4.39 13.72
C VAL A 238 11.45 -5.28 12.90
N ILE A 239 11.05 -4.87 11.69
CA ILE A 239 10.23 -5.71 10.82
C ILE A 239 10.97 -7.02 10.49
N MET A 240 12.25 -6.95 10.09
CA MET A 240 13.04 -8.16 9.80
C MET A 240 13.17 -9.08 11.01
N ALA A 241 13.44 -8.52 12.20
CA ALA A 241 13.58 -9.30 13.43
C ALA A 241 12.25 -9.95 13.87
N THR A 242 11.10 -9.30 13.60
CA THR A 242 9.78 -9.77 14.04
C THR A 242 8.99 -10.55 13.02
N LEU A 243 9.41 -10.57 11.75
CA LEU A 243 8.75 -11.37 10.71
C LEU A 243 9.02 -12.87 10.90
N GLY A 244 10.27 -13.23 11.21
CA GLY A 244 10.73 -14.61 11.21
C GLY A 244 10.62 -15.29 9.84
N ILE A 245 10.92 -16.60 9.81
CA ILE A 245 10.73 -17.50 8.67
C ILE A 245 10.17 -18.81 9.23
N PRO A 246 8.98 -19.26 8.78
CA PRO A 246 8.37 -20.49 9.27
C PRO A 246 9.36 -21.66 9.30
N ASP A 247 9.39 -22.38 10.41
CA ASP A 247 10.23 -23.55 10.68
C ASP A 247 11.76 -23.34 10.63
N LYS A 248 12.23 -22.10 10.43
CA LYS A 248 13.66 -21.79 10.30
C LYS A 248 14.16 -20.71 11.25
N VAL A 249 13.45 -19.60 11.32
CA VAL A 249 13.82 -18.44 12.14
C VAL A 249 12.61 -18.00 12.93
N SER A 250 12.63 -18.20 14.24
CA SER A 250 11.56 -17.72 15.10
C SER A 250 11.49 -16.18 15.10
N PRO A 251 10.30 -15.58 15.02
CA PRO A 251 10.10 -14.16 15.28
C PRO A 251 10.73 -13.73 16.61
N LEU A 252 11.19 -12.47 16.68
CA LEU A 252 11.61 -11.84 17.94
C LEU A 252 10.39 -11.25 18.65
N ASP A 253 10.14 -11.73 19.87
CA ASP A 253 9.10 -11.21 20.74
C ASP A 253 9.59 -10.00 21.57
N LYS A 254 8.66 -9.14 21.97
CA LYS A 254 8.99 -7.91 22.73
C LYS A 254 9.62 -8.23 24.09
N GLU A 255 9.20 -9.31 24.73
CA GLU A 255 9.66 -9.73 26.06
C GLU A 255 11.11 -10.21 26.05
N GLU A 256 11.63 -10.58 24.87
CA GLU A 256 13.04 -10.98 24.71
C GLU A 256 13.99 -9.79 24.87
N LEU A 257 13.51 -8.54 24.72
CA LEU A 257 14.29 -7.33 24.98
C LEU A 257 14.26 -6.97 26.48
N GLN A 258 15.34 -7.34 27.17
CA GLN A 258 15.46 -7.27 28.63
C GLN A 258 16.26 -6.05 29.12
N SER A 259 16.73 -5.18 28.23
CA SER A 259 17.55 -4.02 28.59
C SER A 259 18.83 -4.36 29.37
N LYS A 260 19.44 -5.51 29.04
CA LYS A 260 20.70 -5.93 29.68
C LYS A 260 21.88 -5.12 29.17
N LYS A 261 22.87 -4.90 30.04
CA LYS A 261 24.13 -4.20 29.69
C LYS A 261 25.24 -5.15 29.22
N GLU A 262 25.06 -6.45 29.47
CA GLU A 262 26.06 -7.47 29.14
C GLU A 262 26.20 -7.62 27.62
N LYS A 263 27.45 -7.55 27.13
CA LYS A 263 27.77 -7.71 25.71
C LYS A 263 27.29 -9.09 25.22
N GLY A 264 26.58 -9.11 24.10
CA GLY A 264 25.94 -10.31 23.55
C GLY A 264 24.49 -10.49 24.03
N TYR A 265 24.06 -9.72 25.04
CA TYR A 265 22.69 -9.74 25.57
C TYR A 265 22.04 -8.36 25.61
N ARG A 266 22.72 -7.30 25.13
CA ARG A 266 22.08 -6.00 24.94
C ARG A 266 20.96 -6.15 23.93
N ASP A 267 19.92 -5.32 24.03
CA ASP A 267 18.77 -5.40 23.12
C ASP A 267 19.23 -5.31 21.65
N GLY A 268 20.23 -4.49 21.35
CA GLY A 268 20.81 -4.39 20.01
C GLY A 268 21.54 -5.66 19.55
N ASP A 269 22.19 -6.37 20.46
CA ASP A 269 22.85 -7.64 20.15
C ASP A 269 21.80 -8.73 19.81
N ILE A 270 20.67 -8.73 20.52
CA ILE A 270 19.54 -9.66 20.30
C ILE A 270 18.86 -9.39 18.95
N VAL A 271 18.53 -8.12 18.68
CA VAL A 271 17.93 -7.69 17.41
C VAL A 271 18.85 -8.03 16.24
N MET A 272 20.15 -7.74 16.34
CA MET A 272 21.10 -8.06 15.27
C MET A 272 21.21 -9.55 14.99
N ARG A 273 21.22 -10.40 16.02
CA ARG A 273 21.27 -11.86 15.84
C ARG A 273 20.08 -12.37 15.05
N LYS A 274 18.88 -11.88 15.36
CA LYS A 274 17.64 -12.26 14.64
C LYS A 274 17.68 -11.80 13.18
N ILE A 275 18.18 -10.60 12.92
CA ILE A 275 18.36 -10.09 11.55
C ILE A 275 19.38 -10.93 10.78
N GLU A 276 20.52 -11.27 11.40
CA GLU A 276 21.54 -12.12 10.78
C GLU A 276 20.96 -13.50 10.43
N SER A 277 20.24 -14.16 11.35
CA SER A 277 19.55 -15.42 11.07
C SER A 277 18.50 -15.29 9.96
N PHE A 278 17.71 -14.21 9.97
CA PHE A 278 16.72 -13.94 8.92
C PHE A 278 17.37 -13.80 7.55
N LEU A 279 18.45 -13.03 7.45
CA LEU A 279 19.17 -12.80 6.19
C LEU A 279 19.92 -14.05 5.72
N GLU A 280 20.34 -14.93 6.62
CA GLU A 280 21.04 -16.17 6.24
C GLU A 280 20.14 -17.12 5.44
N GLU A 281 18.86 -17.19 5.82
CA GLU A 281 17.85 -17.96 5.13
C GLU A 281 17.32 -17.31 3.85
N LYS A 282 17.70 -16.05 3.59
CA LYS A 282 17.45 -15.42 2.30
C LYS A 282 18.58 -15.78 1.34
N ALA A 283 18.23 -16.17 0.12
CA ALA A 283 19.17 -16.43 -0.97
C ALA A 283 19.76 -15.10 -1.50
N LEU A 284 20.53 -14.41 -0.65
CA LEU A 284 21.18 -13.14 -0.90
C LEU A 284 22.63 -13.35 -1.33
N PRO A 285 23.15 -12.57 -2.30
CA PRO A 285 24.58 -12.44 -2.50
C PRO A 285 25.28 -12.03 -1.20
N LYS A 286 26.45 -12.62 -0.94
CA LYS A 286 27.17 -12.45 0.33
C LYS A 286 27.52 -10.99 0.59
N GLU A 287 27.98 -10.28 -0.43
CA GLU A 287 28.37 -8.87 -0.37
C GLU A 287 27.18 -7.98 0.00
N LYS A 288 26.00 -8.28 -0.55
CA LYS A 288 24.74 -7.56 -0.26
C LYS A 288 24.31 -7.79 1.19
N LYS A 289 24.40 -9.03 1.67
CA LYS A 289 24.13 -9.41 3.07
C LYS A 289 25.05 -8.65 4.04
N GLU A 290 26.35 -8.67 3.79
CA GLU A 290 27.34 -7.98 4.63
C GLU A 290 27.13 -6.46 4.67
N LEU A 291 26.75 -5.86 3.55
CA LEU A 291 26.43 -4.43 3.49
C LEU A 291 25.23 -4.08 4.37
N ILE A 292 24.14 -4.85 4.30
CA ILE A 292 22.95 -4.64 5.13
C ILE A 292 23.31 -4.75 6.61
N ILE A 293 24.00 -5.84 6.98
CA ILE A 293 24.41 -6.09 8.36
C ILE A 293 25.26 -4.93 8.88
N ARG A 294 26.25 -4.47 8.10
CA ARG A 294 27.13 -3.36 8.49
C ARG A 294 26.34 -2.06 8.70
N THR A 295 25.45 -1.73 7.78
CA THR A 295 24.63 -0.51 7.87
C THR A 295 23.75 -0.52 9.12
N LEU A 296 23.06 -1.64 9.38
CA LEU A 296 22.17 -1.77 10.53
C LEU A 296 22.94 -1.80 11.85
N LYS A 297 24.11 -2.44 11.90
CA LYS A 297 24.97 -2.49 13.11
C LYS A 297 25.34 -1.09 13.61
N ASN A 298 25.65 -0.16 12.71
CA ASN A 298 26.04 1.20 13.09
C ASN A 298 24.96 1.91 13.93
N THR A 299 23.69 1.73 13.58
CA THR A 299 22.56 2.31 14.32
C THR A 299 22.20 1.44 15.54
N ILE A 300 22.00 0.14 15.33
CA ILE A 300 21.42 -0.78 16.33
C ILE A 300 22.38 -1.09 17.48
N LEU A 301 23.68 -1.14 17.25
CA LEU A 301 24.69 -1.42 18.28
C LEU A 301 25.29 -0.16 18.92
N SER A 302 24.79 1.02 18.55
CA SER A 302 25.27 2.28 19.12
C SER A 302 25.04 2.33 20.64
N GLU A 303 25.98 2.95 21.37
CA GLU A 303 25.90 3.09 22.83
C GLU A 303 24.64 3.85 23.25
N ASN A 304 24.28 4.92 22.53
CA ASN A 304 23.12 5.75 22.87
C ASN A 304 21.81 4.95 22.85
N ILE A 305 21.58 4.13 21.82
CA ILE A 305 20.29 3.42 21.69
C ILE A 305 20.18 2.23 22.64
N ASN A 306 21.31 1.66 23.06
CA ASN A 306 21.39 0.53 24.01
C ASN A 306 21.57 0.98 25.47
N LYS A 307 21.69 2.29 25.71
CA LYS A 307 21.78 2.82 27.06
C LYS A 307 20.45 2.65 27.79
N VAL A 308 20.51 2.09 28.99
CA VAL A 308 19.35 1.90 29.86
C VAL A 308 19.01 3.21 30.56
N GLU A 309 17.79 3.72 30.34
CA GLU A 309 17.24 4.90 30.99
C GLU A 309 15.86 4.54 31.55
N ASN A 310 15.64 4.78 32.85
CA ASN A 310 14.40 4.39 33.56
C ASN A 310 14.03 2.91 33.42
N GLY A 311 15.03 2.03 33.41
CA GLY A 311 14.85 0.58 33.34
C GLY A 311 14.71 0.00 31.93
N GLU A 312 14.67 0.84 30.89
CA GLU A 312 14.56 0.38 29.50
C GLU A 312 15.56 1.05 28.55
N THR A 313 15.99 0.34 27.50
CA THR A 313 16.78 0.95 26.42
C THR A 313 15.89 1.78 25.49
N GLN A 314 16.49 2.75 24.80
CA GLN A 314 15.80 3.47 23.71
C GLN A 314 15.38 2.51 22.59
N LEU A 315 16.21 1.51 22.27
CA LEU A 315 15.89 0.51 21.25
C LEU A 315 14.64 -0.28 21.63
N LYS A 316 14.51 -0.74 22.87
CA LYS A 316 13.33 -1.47 23.35
C LYS A 316 12.06 -0.64 23.21
N ARG A 317 12.07 0.63 23.63
CA ARG A 317 10.89 1.51 23.50
C ARG A 317 10.46 1.69 22.05
N ILE A 318 11.41 1.91 21.16
CA ILE A 318 11.14 2.06 19.72
C ILE A 318 10.65 0.74 19.12
N PHE A 319 11.28 -0.37 19.47
CA PHE A 319 10.90 -1.71 19.03
C PHE A 319 9.43 -1.99 19.37
N ILE A 320 9.04 -1.77 20.63
CA ILE A 320 7.66 -1.97 21.09
C ILE A 320 6.70 -1.10 20.29
N LYS A 321 6.98 0.20 20.12
CA LYS A 321 6.17 1.13 19.32
C LYS A 321 5.96 0.63 17.89
N ILE A 322 7.03 0.20 17.22
CA ILE A 322 6.96 -0.29 15.84
C ILE A 322 6.10 -1.56 15.77
N VAL A 323 6.32 -2.52 16.68
CA VAL A 323 5.54 -3.76 16.71
C VAL A 323 4.06 -3.48 17.03
N ASP A 324 3.76 -2.53 17.92
CA ASP A 324 2.39 -2.17 18.25
C ASP A 324 1.66 -1.41 17.13
N ASP A 325 2.32 -0.42 16.53
CA ASP A 325 1.70 0.42 15.51
C ASP A 325 1.66 -0.26 14.13
N LEU A 326 2.64 -1.11 13.80
CA LEU A 326 2.79 -1.72 12.47
C LEU A 326 2.66 -3.25 12.44
N GLY A 327 2.80 -3.95 13.57
CA GLY A 327 2.83 -5.42 13.65
C GLY A 327 1.65 -6.09 12.96
N ILE A 328 0.45 -5.54 13.16
CA ILE A 328 -0.77 -5.94 12.47
C ILE A 328 -0.57 -6.04 10.95
N TYR A 329 0.04 -5.04 10.33
CA TYR A 329 0.03 -4.94 8.88
C TYR A 329 1.04 -5.89 8.23
N TYR A 330 2.23 -6.03 8.79
CA TYR A 330 3.24 -6.93 8.22
C TYR A 330 3.08 -8.39 8.66
N LYS A 331 2.45 -8.67 9.82
CA LYS A 331 2.17 -10.06 10.27
C LYS A 331 0.91 -10.66 9.65
N ILE A 332 -0.12 -9.86 9.37
CA ILE A 332 -1.32 -10.31 8.62
C ILE A 332 -0.96 -10.61 7.15
N GLY A 333 0.12 -10.01 6.66
CA GLY A 333 0.78 -10.36 5.41
C GLY A 333 1.45 -9.12 4.81
N LEU A 334 2.73 -9.24 4.47
CA LEU A 334 3.42 -8.25 3.64
C LEU A 334 2.84 -8.29 2.23
N THR A 335 1.68 -7.66 2.07
CA THR A 335 1.15 -7.37 0.74
C THR A 335 2.08 -6.34 0.09
N THR A 336 2.15 -6.42 -1.23
CA THR A 336 2.94 -5.52 -2.05
C THR A 336 2.61 -4.05 -1.80
N ASP A 337 1.35 -3.80 -1.48
CA ASP A 337 0.80 -2.48 -1.24
C ASP A 337 1.27 -1.92 0.12
N PHE A 338 1.40 -2.77 1.15
CA PHE A 338 1.93 -2.36 2.46
C PHE A 338 3.39 -1.94 2.37
N THR A 339 4.25 -2.77 1.79
CA THR A 339 5.69 -2.44 1.74
C THR A 339 5.95 -1.25 0.84
N GLY A 340 5.26 -1.15 -0.31
CA GLY A 340 5.30 0.06 -1.14
C GLY A 340 4.96 1.32 -0.35
N LYS A 341 3.87 1.31 0.44
CA LYS A 341 3.47 2.43 1.31
C LYS A 341 4.46 2.72 2.43
N LEU A 342 4.90 1.68 3.13
CA LEU A 342 5.89 1.76 4.20
C LEU A 342 7.15 2.50 3.71
N PHE A 343 7.72 2.07 2.59
CA PHE A 343 8.94 2.68 2.05
C PHE A 343 8.69 4.04 1.43
N ASN A 344 7.52 4.28 0.83
CA ASN A 344 7.11 5.59 0.34
C ASN A 344 7.03 6.64 1.46
N GLU A 345 6.45 6.26 2.60
CA GLU A 345 6.34 7.12 3.78
C GLU A 345 7.71 7.29 4.45
N MET A 346 8.46 6.20 4.65
CA MET A 346 9.83 6.25 5.19
C MET A 346 10.78 7.11 4.34
N TYR A 347 10.61 7.10 3.01
CA TYR A 347 11.34 7.97 2.11
C TYR A 347 11.03 9.45 2.36
N SER A 348 9.79 9.79 2.71
CA SER A 348 9.39 11.17 3.03
C SER A 348 10.01 11.68 4.34
N TRP A 349 10.50 10.78 5.20
CA TRP A 349 11.18 11.16 6.44
C TRP A 349 12.61 11.62 6.21
N LEU A 350 13.17 11.37 5.03
CA LEU A 350 14.49 11.86 4.63
C LEU A 350 14.39 13.34 4.24
N GLY A 351 15.17 14.18 4.89
CA GLY A 351 15.26 15.60 4.71
C GLY A 351 16.14 15.93 3.52
N PHE A 352 15.51 16.18 2.38
CA PHE A 352 16.19 16.69 1.19
C PHE A 352 16.19 18.23 1.21
N SER A 353 17.27 18.85 0.74
CA SER A 353 17.29 20.31 0.49
C SER A 353 16.27 20.68 -0.59
N GLN A 354 15.81 21.95 -0.64
CA GLN A 354 14.84 22.41 -1.65
C GLN A 354 15.23 22.09 -3.10
N ASP A 355 16.51 22.20 -3.43
CA ASP A 355 17.01 21.87 -4.78
C ASP A 355 16.99 20.36 -5.05
N LYS A 356 17.27 19.52 -4.04
CA LYS A 356 17.15 18.06 -4.14
C LYS A 356 15.71 17.58 -4.16
N LEU A 357 14.77 18.29 -3.52
CA LEU A 357 13.34 17.94 -3.50
C LEU A 357 12.71 17.94 -4.91
N ASN A 358 13.22 18.77 -5.83
CA ASN A 358 12.78 18.80 -7.23
C ASN A 358 13.31 17.61 -8.07
N ASP A 359 14.40 16.98 -7.64
CA ASP A 359 15.06 15.87 -8.33
C ASP A 359 14.76 14.50 -7.74
N VAL A 360 14.12 14.48 -6.57
CA VAL A 360 13.93 13.32 -5.71
C VAL A 360 12.41 13.16 -5.48
N VAL A 361 11.67 13.08 -6.58
CA VAL A 361 10.21 13.05 -6.59
C VAL A 361 9.71 11.60 -6.57
N LEU A 362 9.00 11.24 -5.51
CA LEU A 362 8.41 9.91 -5.37
C LEU A 362 7.21 9.74 -6.31
N THR A 363 7.28 8.76 -7.21
CA THR A 363 6.20 8.42 -8.14
C THR A 363 5.03 7.78 -7.38
N PRO A 364 3.81 8.35 -7.43
CA PRO A 364 2.63 7.72 -6.82
C PRO A 364 2.38 6.32 -7.40
N SER A 365 1.90 5.38 -6.58
CA SER A 365 1.73 3.97 -6.96
C SER A 365 0.88 3.76 -8.22
N TYR A 366 -0.22 4.49 -8.36
CA TYR A 366 -1.09 4.41 -9.53
C TYR A 366 -0.39 4.89 -10.82
N VAL A 367 0.56 5.82 -10.71
CA VAL A 367 1.40 6.27 -11.84
C VAL A 367 2.47 5.23 -12.14
N SER A 368 3.10 4.64 -11.12
CA SER A 368 4.05 3.54 -11.30
C SER A 368 3.41 2.37 -12.06
N ASN A 369 2.19 1.97 -11.64
CA ASN A 369 1.42 0.93 -12.32
C ASN A 369 1.09 1.30 -13.78
N LEU A 370 0.76 2.58 -14.05
CA LEU A 370 0.57 3.06 -15.41
C LEU A 370 1.84 2.89 -16.25
N LEU A 371 3.01 3.32 -15.76
CA LEU A 371 4.28 3.19 -16.49
C LEU A 371 4.62 1.73 -16.80
N VAL A 372 4.43 0.83 -15.84
CA VAL A 372 4.65 -0.61 -16.00
C VAL A 372 3.76 -1.19 -17.09
N LYS A 373 2.46 -0.86 -17.08
CA LYS A 373 1.51 -1.34 -18.10
C LYS A 373 1.78 -0.75 -19.48
N LEU A 374 2.17 0.53 -19.56
CA LEU A 374 2.58 1.17 -20.82
C LEU A 374 3.86 0.56 -21.41
N ALA A 375 4.80 0.15 -20.55
CA ALA A 375 5.99 -0.61 -20.93
C ALA A 375 5.70 -2.09 -21.24
N ARG A 376 4.44 -2.53 -21.17
CA ARG A 376 3.98 -3.89 -21.52
C ARG A 376 4.68 -5.00 -20.73
N VAL A 377 5.02 -4.70 -19.47
CA VAL A 377 5.62 -5.67 -18.56
C VAL A 377 4.68 -6.86 -18.38
N ASN A 378 5.24 -8.05 -18.48
CA ASN A 378 4.57 -9.33 -18.23
C ASN A 378 5.53 -10.26 -17.49
N LYS A 379 5.09 -11.46 -17.13
CA LYS A 379 5.91 -12.40 -16.33
C LYS A 379 7.29 -12.67 -16.93
N ASP A 380 7.47 -12.61 -18.25
CA ASP A 380 8.72 -12.93 -18.96
C ASP A 380 9.62 -11.71 -19.24
N SER A 381 9.16 -10.51 -18.90
CA SER A 381 9.94 -9.28 -19.09
C SER A 381 11.19 -9.22 -18.20
N TYR A 382 12.23 -8.56 -18.70
CA TYR A 382 13.41 -8.15 -17.94
C TYR A 382 13.37 -6.63 -17.80
N VAL A 383 13.08 -6.17 -16.60
CA VAL A 383 12.77 -4.77 -16.31
C VAL A 383 13.97 -4.12 -15.64
N TRP A 384 14.34 -2.93 -16.11
CA TRP A 384 15.33 -2.12 -15.41
C TRP A 384 14.94 -0.65 -15.24
N ASP A 385 15.55 -0.01 -14.24
CA ASP A 385 15.36 1.38 -13.84
C ASP A 385 16.72 2.02 -13.53
N PHE A 386 17.05 3.09 -14.24
CA PHE A 386 18.36 3.77 -14.16
C PHE A 386 18.42 4.86 -13.08
N ALA A 387 17.29 5.13 -12.41
CA ALA A 387 17.18 6.07 -11.29
C ALA A 387 16.18 5.50 -10.27
N THR A 388 16.55 4.35 -9.69
CA THR A 388 15.63 3.46 -8.97
C THR A 388 15.00 4.08 -7.72
N GLY A 389 15.65 5.04 -7.08
CA GLY A 389 15.16 5.61 -5.84
C GLY A 389 14.91 4.52 -4.79
N SER A 390 13.75 4.55 -4.12
CA SER A 390 13.32 3.52 -3.16
C SER A 390 12.85 2.19 -3.80
N ALA A 391 13.08 1.97 -5.09
CA ALA A 391 12.60 0.85 -5.90
C ALA A 391 11.07 0.78 -6.12
N GLY A 392 10.34 1.87 -5.92
CA GLY A 392 8.88 1.90 -6.11
C GLY A 392 8.42 1.45 -7.50
N LEU A 393 9.15 1.83 -8.56
CA LEU A 393 8.87 1.39 -9.94
C LEU A 393 9.15 -0.10 -10.14
N LEU A 394 10.30 -0.59 -9.66
CA LEU A 394 10.65 -2.02 -9.76
C LEU A 394 9.71 -2.92 -8.96
N VAL A 395 9.24 -2.48 -7.80
CA VAL A 395 8.21 -3.18 -7.02
C VAL A 395 6.91 -3.25 -7.81
N SER A 396 6.46 -2.13 -8.40
CA SER A 396 5.27 -2.11 -9.26
C SER A 396 5.40 -3.08 -10.45
N ALA A 397 6.58 -3.12 -11.09
CA ALA A 397 6.88 -4.06 -12.16
C ALA A 397 6.82 -5.51 -11.68
N MET A 398 7.51 -5.84 -10.59
CA MET A 398 7.51 -7.17 -9.98
C MET A 398 6.09 -7.66 -9.71
N ASN A 399 5.22 -6.78 -9.19
CA ASN A 399 3.84 -7.15 -8.87
C ASN A 399 3.05 -7.51 -10.12
N GLU A 400 3.13 -6.70 -11.17
CA GLU A 400 2.49 -6.99 -12.45
C GLU A 400 2.97 -8.34 -13.01
N MET A 401 4.27 -8.61 -12.92
CA MET A 401 4.87 -9.87 -13.38
C MET A 401 4.38 -11.08 -12.56
N LEU A 402 4.26 -10.94 -11.24
CA LEU A 402 3.75 -11.99 -10.35
C LEU A 402 2.25 -12.23 -10.57
N ILE A 403 1.47 -11.17 -10.81
CA ILE A 403 0.03 -11.27 -11.13
C ILE A 403 -0.15 -11.98 -12.48
N ASP A 404 0.59 -11.56 -13.51
CA ASP A 404 0.56 -12.20 -14.82
C ASP A 404 0.97 -13.68 -14.75
N ALA A 405 2.01 -14.00 -13.96
CA ALA A 405 2.40 -15.39 -13.71
C ALA A 405 1.27 -16.21 -13.08
N LYS A 406 0.60 -15.69 -12.04
CA LYS A 406 -0.54 -16.35 -11.39
C LYS A 406 -1.72 -16.54 -12.34
N ASN A 407 -1.97 -15.58 -13.23
CA ASN A 407 -3.10 -15.62 -14.16
C ASN A 407 -2.86 -16.54 -15.37
N THR A 408 -1.61 -16.83 -15.70
CA THR A 408 -1.24 -17.56 -16.92
C THR A 408 -0.63 -18.93 -16.68
N ILE A 409 -0.05 -19.18 -15.50
CA ILE A 409 0.57 -20.46 -15.14
C ILE A 409 -0.38 -21.25 -14.24
N ASN A 410 -0.81 -22.42 -14.71
CA ASN A 410 -1.73 -23.29 -13.98
C ASN A 410 -1.01 -24.30 -13.07
N SER A 411 0.28 -24.58 -13.32
CA SER A 411 1.08 -25.52 -12.53
C SER A 411 1.64 -24.83 -11.28
N PRO A 412 1.33 -25.31 -10.06
CA PRO A 412 1.85 -24.71 -8.83
C PRO A 412 3.38 -24.72 -8.74
N GLU A 413 4.04 -25.78 -9.22
CA GLU A 413 5.50 -25.88 -9.22
C GLU A 413 6.13 -24.91 -10.23
N GLU A 414 5.60 -24.85 -11.44
CA GLU A 414 6.08 -23.90 -12.45
C GLU A 414 5.89 -22.45 -11.99
N LEU A 415 4.74 -22.17 -11.35
CA LEU A 415 4.45 -20.86 -10.78
C LEU A 415 5.48 -20.51 -9.70
N LEU A 416 5.78 -21.43 -8.77
CA LEU A 416 6.77 -21.21 -7.73
C LEU A 416 8.16 -20.90 -8.32
N GLN A 417 8.62 -21.71 -9.27
CA GLN A 417 9.91 -21.50 -9.95
C GLN A 417 9.94 -20.17 -10.71
N LYS A 418 8.84 -19.82 -11.39
CA LYS A 418 8.75 -18.55 -12.11
C LYS A 418 8.79 -17.35 -11.16
N GLN A 419 8.09 -17.42 -10.04
CA GLN A 419 8.11 -16.37 -9.01
C GLN A 419 9.53 -16.18 -8.43
N MET A 420 10.26 -17.28 -8.18
CA MET A 420 11.66 -17.21 -7.75
C MET A 420 12.54 -16.55 -8.82
N LYS A 421 12.38 -16.92 -10.09
CA LYS A 421 13.15 -16.34 -11.20
C LYS A 421 12.88 -14.85 -11.40
N ILE A 422 11.61 -14.42 -11.33
CA ILE A 422 11.25 -12.99 -11.43
C ILE A 422 12.03 -12.17 -10.41
N LYS A 423 11.98 -12.60 -9.14
CA LYS A 423 12.65 -11.94 -8.01
C LYS A 423 14.17 -11.93 -8.17
N ALA A 424 14.76 -13.05 -8.55
CA ALA A 424 16.21 -13.20 -8.58
C ALA A 424 16.91 -12.63 -9.82
N GLU A 425 16.28 -12.68 -11.00
CA GLU A 425 16.98 -12.47 -12.28
C GLU A 425 16.38 -11.41 -13.20
N GLN A 426 15.11 -11.04 -13.01
CA GLN A 426 14.39 -10.26 -14.03
C GLN A 426 14.26 -8.76 -13.71
N LEU A 427 14.81 -8.32 -12.58
CA LEU A 427 14.75 -6.92 -12.13
C LEU A 427 16.15 -6.37 -11.87
N LEU A 428 16.46 -5.20 -12.43
CA LEU A 428 17.72 -4.48 -12.22
C LEU A 428 17.46 -3.00 -11.93
N GLY A 429 18.06 -2.49 -10.86
CA GLY A 429 17.95 -1.10 -10.45
C GLY A 429 19.30 -0.45 -10.23
N LEU A 430 19.42 0.83 -10.55
CA LEU A 430 20.62 1.63 -10.33
C LEU A 430 20.26 2.83 -9.46
N GLU A 431 20.95 2.99 -8.33
CA GLU A 431 20.78 4.11 -7.41
C GLU A 431 22.15 4.62 -6.96
N ILE A 432 22.41 5.92 -7.12
CA ILE A 432 23.73 6.50 -6.80
C ILE A 432 23.87 6.82 -5.31
N LEU A 433 22.79 7.22 -4.63
CA LEU A 433 22.82 7.62 -3.23
C LEU A 433 22.75 6.40 -2.32
N SER A 434 23.82 6.10 -1.59
CA SER A 434 23.90 4.91 -0.74
C SER A 434 22.78 4.80 0.31
N SER A 435 22.27 5.92 0.85
CA SER A 435 21.14 5.90 1.79
C SER A 435 19.82 5.51 1.14
N VAL A 436 19.57 5.94 -0.09
CA VAL A 436 18.37 5.60 -0.87
C VAL A 436 18.46 4.19 -1.42
N TYR A 437 19.65 3.79 -1.86
CA TYR A 437 19.95 2.43 -2.24
C TYR A 437 19.66 1.42 -1.11
N MET A 438 20.01 1.75 0.14
CA MET A 438 19.68 0.91 1.28
C MET A 438 18.17 0.76 1.47
N LEU A 439 17.39 1.84 1.29
CA LEU A 439 15.92 1.75 1.29
C LEU A 439 15.41 0.82 0.20
N ALA A 440 15.95 0.92 -1.01
CA ALA A 440 15.59 0.07 -2.14
C ALA A 440 15.83 -1.41 -1.85
N ILE A 441 17.00 -1.76 -1.30
CA ILE A 441 17.32 -3.12 -0.87
C ILE A 441 16.32 -3.63 0.17
N LEU A 442 16.07 -2.83 1.20
CA LEU A 442 15.19 -3.24 2.30
C LEU A 442 13.75 -3.42 1.82
N ASN A 443 13.30 -2.60 0.87
CA ASN A 443 11.99 -2.72 0.22
C ASN A 443 11.85 -4.06 -0.50
N MET A 444 12.84 -4.42 -1.34
CA MET A 444 12.81 -5.71 -2.04
C MET A 444 12.84 -6.90 -1.07
N ILE A 445 13.69 -6.86 -0.02
CA ILE A 445 13.80 -7.95 0.97
C ILE A 445 12.46 -8.20 1.67
N LEU A 446 11.75 -7.14 2.03
CA LEU A 446 10.43 -7.22 2.65
C LEU A 446 9.34 -7.68 1.66
N MET A 447 9.54 -7.53 0.35
CA MET A 447 8.68 -8.18 -0.67
C MET A 447 9.00 -9.68 -0.85
N GLY A 448 9.89 -10.22 -0.02
CA GLY A 448 10.36 -11.60 -0.13
C GLY A 448 11.29 -11.79 -1.34
N ASP A 449 11.92 -10.73 -1.81
CA ASP A 449 12.96 -10.73 -2.83
C ASP A 449 14.30 -10.28 -2.22
N GLY A 450 15.26 -11.20 -2.14
CA GLY A 450 16.60 -10.83 -1.71
C GLY A 450 17.54 -10.46 -2.86
N SER A 451 17.36 -11.08 -4.02
CA SER A 451 18.40 -11.27 -5.02
C SER A 451 18.33 -10.32 -6.20
N SER A 452 17.29 -9.47 -6.29
CA SER A 452 17.20 -8.45 -7.34
C SER A 452 18.46 -7.59 -7.44
N ASN A 453 18.80 -7.25 -8.69
CA ASN A 453 20.04 -6.58 -9.09
C ASN A 453 19.92 -5.07 -8.88
N ILE A 454 19.64 -4.65 -7.65
CA ILE A 454 19.76 -3.25 -7.28
C ILE A 454 21.22 -2.98 -6.97
N LEU A 455 21.84 -2.01 -7.67
CA LEU A 455 23.26 -1.67 -7.59
C LEU A 455 23.44 -0.22 -7.10
N ASN A 456 24.42 -0.01 -6.21
CA ASN A 456 24.82 1.34 -5.81
C ASN A 456 25.87 1.89 -6.77
N THR A 457 25.43 2.45 -7.89
CA THR A 457 26.31 2.77 -9.04
C THR A 457 25.75 3.97 -9.82
N ASP A 458 26.64 4.78 -10.39
CA ASP A 458 26.25 5.81 -11.35
C ASP A 458 25.85 5.16 -12.69
N SER A 459 24.58 5.27 -13.06
CA SER A 459 24.03 4.64 -14.26
C SER A 459 24.51 5.26 -15.57
N LEU A 460 25.07 6.48 -15.53
CA LEU A 460 25.57 7.18 -16.71
C LEU A 460 27.04 6.83 -16.99
N THR A 461 27.88 6.80 -15.95
CA THR A 461 29.34 6.64 -16.09
C THR A 461 29.85 5.24 -15.82
N ASP A 462 29.28 4.55 -14.83
CA ASP A 462 29.93 3.37 -14.22
C ASP A 462 29.22 2.06 -14.55
N PHE A 463 27.97 2.12 -15.02
CA PHE A 463 27.21 0.93 -15.40
C PHE A 463 27.57 0.43 -16.82
N ASP A 464 27.89 -0.86 -16.91
CA ASP A 464 28.35 -1.53 -18.13
C ASP A 464 27.26 -2.35 -18.87
N GLY A 465 26.03 -2.37 -18.32
CA GLY A 465 24.90 -3.12 -18.89
C GLY A 465 24.82 -4.58 -18.42
N LYS A 466 25.63 -5.02 -17.47
CA LYS A 466 25.64 -6.40 -16.96
C LYS A 466 24.89 -6.57 -15.65
N TYR A 467 24.65 -7.81 -15.28
CA TYR A 467 24.21 -8.15 -13.92
C TYR A 467 25.26 -7.73 -12.90
N GLY A 468 24.83 -7.19 -11.75
CA GLY A 468 25.77 -6.90 -10.66
C GLY A 468 25.95 -8.06 -9.68
N TYR A 469 25.06 -9.05 -9.70
CA TYR A 469 25.15 -10.26 -8.88
C TYR A 469 24.77 -11.51 -9.66
N GLY A 470 25.31 -12.66 -9.24
CA GLY A 470 25.02 -13.96 -9.84
C GLY A 470 25.68 -14.15 -11.22
N LYS A 471 25.10 -13.55 -12.26
CA LYS A 471 25.55 -13.69 -13.67
C LYS A 471 26.39 -12.50 -14.12
N THR A 472 27.39 -12.09 -13.33
CA THR A 472 28.12 -10.82 -13.50
C THR A 472 28.85 -10.67 -14.84
N ASP A 473 29.11 -11.77 -15.54
CA ASP A 473 29.74 -11.75 -16.86
C ASP A 473 28.72 -11.58 -18.01
N GLU A 474 27.42 -11.70 -17.73
CA GLU A 474 26.33 -11.63 -18.71
C GLU A 474 25.71 -10.22 -18.76
N LYS A 475 25.30 -9.80 -19.97
CA LYS A 475 24.50 -8.59 -20.14
C LYS A 475 23.09 -8.80 -19.59
N PHE A 476 22.56 -7.81 -18.89
CA PHE A 476 21.16 -7.82 -18.48
C PHE A 476 20.27 -7.69 -19.74
N PRO A 477 19.40 -8.66 -20.04
CA PRO A 477 18.68 -8.71 -21.31
C PRO A 477 17.40 -7.88 -21.27
N ALA A 478 17.52 -6.60 -20.88
CA ALA A 478 16.37 -5.72 -20.66
C ALA A 478 15.48 -5.60 -21.91
N ASP A 479 14.18 -5.80 -21.71
CA ASP A 479 13.13 -5.59 -22.72
C ASP A 479 11.98 -4.69 -22.21
N ALA A 480 12.09 -4.21 -20.97
CA ALA A 480 11.22 -3.19 -20.41
C ALA A 480 12.05 -2.14 -19.65
N PHE A 481 11.79 -0.87 -19.94
CA PHE A 481 12.40 0.25 -19.22
C PHE A 481 11.34 1.17 -18.65
N ILE A 482 11.41 1.43 -17.34
CA ILE A 482 10.52 2.35 -16.64
C ILE A 482 11.38 3.35 -15.88
N LEU A 483 11.01 4.63 -15.93
CA LEU A 483 11.86 5.68 -15.38
C LEU A 483 11.06 6.89 -14.90
N ASN A 484 11.46 7.42 -13.75
CA ASN A 484 11.24 8.80 -13.34
C ASN A 484 12.60 9.43 -13.00
N PRO A 485 13.29 10.09 -13.95
CA PRO A 485 14.66 10.56 -13.75
C PRO A 485 14.71 11.84 -12.90
N PRO A 486 15.88 12.19 -12.34
CA PRO A 486 16.08 13.53 -11.77
C PRO A 486 15.97 14.59 -12.87
N TYR A 487 15.06 15.55 -12.69
CA TYR A 487 14.72 16.52 -13.74
C TYR A 487 15.76 17.64 -13.93
N SER A 488 16.68 17.84 -12.99
CA SER A 488 17.82 18.76 -13.18
C SER A 488 18.91 18.21 -14.09
N ALA A 489 18.92 16.89 -14.35
CA ALA A 489 19.92 16.28 -15.20
C ALA A 489 19.79 16.75 -16.67
N PRO A 490 20.88 16.67 -17.47
CA PRO A 490 20.87 17.12 -18.86
C PRO A 490 19.67 16.61 -19.67
N GLY A 491 19.05 17.52 -20.43
CA GLY A 491 17.82 17.23 -21.18
C GLY A 491 16.62 16.94 -20.29
N ASN A 492 16.56 17.50 -19.09
CA ASN A 492 15.58 17.19 -18.04
C ASN A 492 15.53 15.71 -17.65
N GLY A 493 16.66 15.02 -17.70
CA GLY A 493 16.76 13.57 -17.45
C GLY A 493 16.74 12.70 -18.70
N MET A 494 16.56 13.27 -19.90
CA MET A 494 16.63 12.49 -21.16
C MET A 494 18.01 11.84 -21.40
N ILE A 495 19.07 12.29 -20.74
CA ILE A 495 20.38 11.63 -20.77
C ILE A 495 20.32 10.18 -20.24
N PHE A 496 19.52 9.92 -19.20
CA PHE A 496 19.30 8.56 -18.69
C PHE A 496 18.55 7.71 -19.70
N VAL A 497 17.57 8.30 -20.39
CA VAL A 497 16.79 7.63 -21.44
C VAL A 497 17.67 7.26 -22.63
N GLU A 498 18.48 8.20 -23.14
CA GLU A 498 19.44 7.93 -24.23
C GLU A 498 20.37 6.78 -23.84
N LYS A 499 20.97 6.86 -22.65
CA LYS A 499 21.90 5.84 -22.14
C LYS A 499 21.25 4.47 -22.03
N ALA A 500 20.12 4.35 -21.33
CA ALA A 500 19.44 3.07 -21.13
C ALA A 500 18.98 2.45 -22.46
N LEU A 501 18.31 3.24 -23.33
CA LEU A 501 17.84 2.74 -24.62
C LEU A 501 19.00 2.36 -25.56
N SER A 502 20.17 3.00 -25.44
CA SER A 502 21.36 2.61 -26.23
C SER A 502 21.89 1.22 -25.87
N MET A 503 21.57 0.71 -24.67
CA MET A 503 21.97 -0.59 -24.17
C MET A 503 20.92 -1.68 -24.40
N MET A 504 19.69 -1.31 -24.78
CA MET A 504 18.61 -2.24 -25.10
C MET A 504 18.61 -2.59 -26.59
N SER A 505 18.13 -3.79 -26.91
CA SER A 505 18.02 -4.25 -28.31
C SER A 505 16.58 -4.41 -28.80
N LYS A 506 15.60 -4.46 -27.89
CA LYS A 506 14.18 -4.66 -28.18
C LYS A 506 13.32 -4.20 -27.01
N GLY A 507 12.01 -4.25 -27.20
CA GLY A 507 11.05 -4.10 -26.11
C GLY A 507 10.40 -2.73 -26.06
N TYR A 508 9.97 -2.31 -24.87
CA TYR A 508 9.22 -1.07 -24.68
C TYR A 508 9.74 -0.27 -23.49
N ALA A 509 9.62 1.04 -23.57
CA ALA A 509 9.98 1.93 -22.49
C ALA A 509 8.85 2.91 -22.16
N SER A 510 8.64 3.21 -20.89
CA SER A 510 7.69 4.23 -20.42
C SER A 510 8.36 5.16 -19.41
N ILE A 511 8.49 6.44 -19.76
CA ILE A 511 9.25 7.42 -18.98
C ILE A 511 8.33 8.58 -18.60
N ILE A 512 8.21 8.89 -17.31
CA ILE A 512 7.61 10.15 -16.86
C ILE A 512 8.68 11.24 -16.76
N ILE A 513 8.46 12.38 -17.40
CA ILE A 513 9.45 13.45 -17.51
C ILE A 513 8.79 14.82 -17.62
N GLN A 514 9.54 15.90 -17.37
CA GLN A 514 9.01 17.26 -17.58
C GLN A 514 8.62 17.50 -19.05
N ASN A 515 7.48 18.17 -19.24
CA ASN A 515 6.98 18.55 -20.56
C ASN A 515 8.04 19.26 -21.42
N SER A 516 8.83 20.15 -20.81
CA SER A 516 9.87 20.91 -21.51
C SER A 516 10.95 20.04 -22.20
N ALA A 517 11.08 18.75 -21.83
CA ALA A 517 11.97 17.81 -22.51
C ALA A 517 11.53 17.57 -23.97
N GLY A 518 10.23 17.43 -24.21
CA GLY A 518 9.68 17.16 -25.55
C GLY A 518 9.36 18.42 -26.36
N SER A 519 9.45 19.61 -25.74
CA SER A 519 9.13 20.91 -26.34
C SER A 519 10.33 21.86 -26.45
N GLY A 520 11.56 21.35 -26.34
CA GLY A 520 12.76 22.10 -26.75
C GLY A 520 14.01 21.90 -25.88
N LYS A 521 13.87 21.57 -24.60
CA LYS A 521 15.03 21.48 -23.68
C LYS A 521 15.92 20.25 -23.88
N ALA A 522 15.43 19.21 -24.57
CA ALA A 522 16.16 17.97 -24.80
C ALA A 522 16.33 17.61 -26.28
N THR A 523 16.25 18.58 -27.19
CA THR A 523 16.28 18.36 -28.65
C THR A 523 17.40 17.44 -29.13
N GLN A 524 18.62 17.63 -28.62
CA GLN A 524 19.76 16.78 -28.99
C GLN A 524 19.58 15.33 -28.56
N PHE A 525 19.13 15.09 -27.32
CA PHE A 525 18.87 13.75 -26.79
C PHE A 525 17.72 13.08 -27.55
N ASN A 526 16.64 13.82 -27.79
CA ASN A 526 15.45 13.35 -28.48
C ASN A 526 15.78 12.85 -29.89
N ARG A 527 16.55 13.61 -30.67
CA ARG A 527 16.97 13.22 -32.04
C ARG A 527 17.77 11.91 -32.02
N LYS A 528 18.77 11.82 -31.14
CA LYS A 528 19.60 10.61 -31.02
C LYS A 528 18.81 9.38 -30.59
N ILE A 529 17.83 9.55 -29.71
CA ILE A 529 16.95 8.46 -29.29
C ILE A 529 16.16 7.93 -30.49
N LEU A 530 15.65 8.82 -31.36
CA LEU A 530 14.87 8.43 -32.54
C LEU A 530 15.69 7.74 -33.64
N GLU A 531 17.02 7.89 -33.64
CA GLU A 531 17.90 7.17 -34.58
C GLU A 531 17.84 5.65 -34.40
N LYS A 532 17.43 5.16 -33.22
CA LYS A 532 17.38 3.73 -32.89
C LYS A 532 16.08 3.27 -32.23
N ASN A 533 15.17 4.19 -31.93
CA ASN A 533 13.93 3.90 -31.21
C ASN A 533 12.77 4.70 -31.80
N THR A 534 11.55 4.25 -31.56
CA THR A 534 10.34 4.86 -32.12
C THR A 534 9.47 5.36 -30.97
N LEU A 535 9.15 6.66 -30.95
CA LEU A 535 8.16 7.21 -30.03
C LEU A 535 6.78 6.74 -30.47
N ILE A 536 6.02 6.09 -29.58
CA ILE A 536 4.67 5.57 -29.90
C ILE A 536 3.56 6.40 -29.25
N ALA A 537 3.84 7.06 -28.13
CA ALA A 537 2.89 7.92 -27.45
C ALA A 537 3.56 9.04 -26.64
N SER A 538 2.89 10.18 -26.57
CA SER A 538 3.17 11.30 -25.68
C SER A 538 1.90 11.65 -24.91
N ILE A 539 1.95 11.46 -23.60
CA ILE A 539 0.78 11.55 -22.71
C ILE A 539 1.01 12.71 -21.76
N LYS A 540 0.23 13.78 -21.85
CA LYS A 540 0.32 14.92 -20.94
C LYS A 540 -0.37 14.60 -19.63
N MET A 541 0.36 14.62 -18.51
CA MET A 541 -0.15 14.20 -17.20
C MET A 541 -0.82 15.36 -16.44
N PRO A 542 -1.56 15.10 -15.34
CA PRO A 542 -2.07 16.18 -14.49
C PRO A 542 -0.94 17.05 -13.93
N ILE A 543 -1.11 18.37 -13.95
CA ILE A 543 -0.12 19.31 -13.39
C ILE A 543 0.05 19.15 -11.87
N ASP A 544 -0.96 18.61 -11.21
CA ASP A 544 -1.04 18.47 -9.76
C ASP A 544 -0.51 17.12 -9.24
N LEU A 545 0.09 16.30 -10.13
CA LEU A 545 0.54 14.95 -9.83
C LEU A 545 1.55 14.87 -8.68
N PHE A 546 2.43 15.87 -8.60
CA PHE A 546 3.53 15.97 -7.62
C PHE A 546 3.35 17.13 -6.64
N VAL A 547 2.11 17.59 -6.44
CA VAL A 547 1.78 18.69 -5.53
C VAL A 547 2.38 18.50 -4.15
N GLY A 548 3.01 19.57 -3.65
CA GLY A 548 3.74 19.58 -2.37
C GLY A 548 5.20 19.14 -2.46
N LYS A 549 5.66 18.63 -3.62
CA LYS A 549 7.06 18.24 -3.87
C LYS A 549 7.66 18.98 -5.07
N ALA A 550 6.97 18.99 -6.22
CA ALA A 550 7.39 19.71 -7.42
C ALA A 550 6.15 20.28 -8.15
N SER A 551 6.27 21.48 -8.72
CA SER A 551 5.19 22.15 -9.49
C SER A 551 5.56 22.21 -10.96
N VAL A 552 5.65 21.05 -11.62
CA VAL A 552 6.06 20.93 -13.01
C VAL A 552 5.06 20.12 -13.81
N GLN A 553 4.70 20.63 -14.99
CA GLN A 553 3.91 19.88 -15.97
C GLN A 553 4.76 18.72 -16.50
N THR A 554 4.25 17.50 -16.40
CA THR A 554 4.94 16.29 -16.87
C THR A 554 4.20 15.64 -18.03
N ASN A 555 4.95 14.82 -18.75
CA ASN A 555 4.47 13.93 -19.80
C ASN A 555 4.99 12.52 -19.54
N VAL A 556 4.26 11.52 -20.00
CA VAL A 556 4.79 10.16 -20.18
C VAL A 556 5.10 9.95 -21.66
N TYR A 557 6.34 9.55 -21.95
CA TYR A 557 6.75 9.11 -23.28
C TYR A 557 6.86 7.60 -23.31
N VAL A 558 6.25 6.99 -24.32
CA VAL A 558 6.32 5.55 -24.54
C VAL A 558 7.08 5.28 -25.83
N PHE A 559 8.05 4.37 -25.77
CA PHE A 559 8.90 4.00 -26.90
C PHE A 559 8.78 2.53 -27.25
N LYS A 560 8.91 2.23 -28.54
CA LYS A 560 9.31 0.91 -29.06
C LYS A 560 10.82 0.95 -29.26
N VAL A 561 11.53 -0.01 -28.67
CA VAL A 561 12.98 0.00 -28.57
C VAL A 561 13.62 -0.85 -29.66
N GLY A 562 14.74 -0.40 -30.21
CA GLY A 562 15.49 -1.12 -31.25
C GLY A 562 14.96 -0.94 -32.68
N GLU A 563 14.06 0.02 -32.90
CA GLU A 563 13.49 0.36 -34.19
C GLU A 563 13.53 1.86 -34.43
N ALA A 564 14.32 2.32 -35.40
CA ALA A 564 14.48 3.74 -35.72
C ALA A 564 13.15 4.39 -36.14
N HIS A 565 12.89 5.61 -35.65
CA HIS A 565 11.65 6.31 -35.96
C HIS A 565 11.62 6.79 -37.41
N HIS A 566 10.63 6.33 -38.17
CA HIS A 566 10.35 6.88 -39.50
C HIS A 566 9.42 8.10 -39.37
N LYS A 567 9.59 9.09 -40.24
CA LYS A 567 8.77 10.33 -40.23
C LYS A 567 7.26 10.11 -40.44
N ASP A 568 6.89 8.94 -40.96
CA ASP A 568 5.50 8.56 -41.23
C ASP A 568 4.95 7.61 -40.12
N GLU A 569 5.75 7.31 -39.09
CA GLU A 569 5.27 6.60 -37.91
C GLU A 569 4.28 7.45 -37.14
N MET A 570 3.15 6.85 -36.77
CA MET A 570 2.10 7.53 -36.04
C MET A 570 2.43 7.57 -34.55
N VAL A 571 2.43 8.78 -34.00
CA VAL A 571 2.54 9.05 -32.56
C VAL A 571 1.17 9.39 -31.99
N LYS A 572 0.83 8.79 -30.86
CA LYS A 572 -0.42 9.05 -30.12
C LYS A 572 -0.19 10.16 -29.09
N PHE A 573 -0.82 11.31 -29.29
CA PHE A 573 -0.83 12.42 -28.35
C PHE A 573 -2.09 12.36 -27.51
N ILE A 574 -1.92 12.24 -26.19
CA ILE A 574 -3.04 12.06 -25.27
C ILE A 574 -3.00 13.16 -24.20
N ASP A 575 -4.01 14.01 -24.15
CA ASP A 575 -4.19 14.94 -23.02
C ASP A 575 -4.85 14.22 -21.86
N PHE A 576 -4.03 13.83 -20.87
CA PHE A 576 -4.45 13.19 -19.64
C PHE A 576 -4.37 14.13 -18.44
N SER A 577 -4.44 15.44 -18.69
CA SER A 577 -4.42 16.46 -17.62
C SER A 577 -5.61 16.32 -16.67
N ASN A 578 -6.74 15.78 -17.16
CA ASN A 578 -7.85 15.32 -16.34
C ASN A 578 -7.84 13.78 -16.29
N ASP A 579 -7.26 13.23 -15.23
CA ASP A 579 -7.14 11.79 -15.04
C ASP A 579 -8.29 11.18 -14.23
N GLY A 580 -9.32 11.98 -13.93
CA GLY A 580 -10.49 11.59 -13.16
C GLY A 580 -10.31 11.64 -11.64
N TYR A 581 -9.08 11.84 -11.16
CA TYR A 581 -8.79 12.00 -9.74
C TYR A 581 -8.86 13.48 -9.32
N THR A 582 -9.55 13.75 -8.21
CA THR A 582 -9.40 15.02 -7.50
C THR A 582 -8.30 14.90 -6.45
N ARG A 583 -7.33 15.82 -6.50
CA ARG A 583 -6.27 15.95 -5.49
C ARG A 583 -6.51 17.13 -4.57
N SER A 584 -6.38 16.95 -3.26
CA SER A 584 -6.54 18.05 -2.29
C SER A 584 -5.21 18.49 -1.69
N ASN A 585 -4.83 19.75 -1.87
CA ASN A 585 -3.58 20.32 -1.35
C ASN A 585 -3.70 20.84 0.10
N ARG A 586 -4.63 20.32 0.91
CA ARG A 586 -4.81 20.77 2.30
C ARG A 586 -3.95 19.90 3.20
N LYS A 587 -2.97 20.49 3.90
CA LYS A 587 -2.14 19.88 4.96
C LYS A 587 -2.90 19.11 6.08
N LYS A 588 -4.24 19.12 6.07
CA LYS A 588 -5.15 18.49 7.04
C LYS A 588 -6.17 17.52 6.40
N ALA A 589 -6.10 17.24 5.11
CA ALA A 589 -7.04 16.31 4.47
C ALA A 589 -6.64 14.85 4.77
N GLN A 590 -7.59 14.06 5.28
CA GLN A 590 -7.40 12.62 5.57
C GLN A 590 -7.30 11.76 4.29
N ASN A 591 -7.69 12.27 3.12
CA ASN A 591 -7.60 11.60 1.82
C ASN A 591 -7.24 12.61 0.74
N ASN A 592 -6.00 12.55 0.25
CA ASN A 592 -5.47 13.50 -0.73
C ASN A 592 -5.79 13.14 -2.18
N LEU A 593 -6.30 11.94 -2.45
CA LEU A 593 -6.70 11.46 -3.78
C LEU A 593 -8.11 10.86 -3.70
N LYS A 594 -9.01 11.27 -4.59
CA LYS A 594 -10.37 10.73 -4.70
C LYS A 594 -10.72 10.48 -6.15
N ASP A 595 -11.23 9.30 -6.45
CA ASP A 595 -11.87 9.05 -7.75
C ASP A 595 -13.17 9.84 -7.81
N THR A 596 -13.24 10.80 -8.73
CA THR A 596 -14.36 11.73 -8.88
C THR A 596 -14.99 11.70 -10.27
N ASP A 597 -14.31 11.10 -11.24
CA ASP A 597 -14.72 11.09 -12.64
C ASP A 597 -14.13 9.85 -13.36
N ASN A 598 -14.44 8.67 -12.81
CA ASN A 598 -14.07 7.35 -13.33
C ASN A 598 -12.57 7.23 -13.64
N ALA A 599 -11.72 7.58 -12.67
CA ALA A 599 -10.28 7.55 -12.84
C ALA A 599 -9.81 6.16 -13.25
N ILE A 600 -10.29 5.10 -12.60
CA ILE A 600 -9.91 3.72 -12.91
C ILE A 600 -10.16 3.39 -14.40
N GLY A 601 -11.35 3.67 -14.90
CA GLY A 601 -11.70 3.44 -16.31
C GLY A 601 -10.85 4.28 -17.27
N ARG A 602 -10.55 5.53 -16.92
CA ARG A 602 -9.69 6.41 -17.73
C ARG A 602 -8.25 5.88 -17.83
N TYR A 603 -7.67 5.38 -16.73
CA TYR A 603 -6.33 4.76 -16.76
C TYR A 603 -6.31 3.50 -17.62
N GLU A 604 -7.34 2.66 -17.54
CA GLU A 604 -7.46 1.45 -18.37
C GLU A 604 -7.59 1.80 -19.86
N GLU A 605 -8.46 2.76 -20.20
CA GLU A 605 -8.62 3.22 -21.57
C GLU A 605 -7.34 3.85 -22.13
N LEU A 606 -6.62 4.63 -21.34
CA LEU A 606 -5.33 5.22 -21.74
C LEU A 606 -4.34 4.14 -22.20
N ILE A 607 -4.19 3.06 -21.41
CA ILE A 607 -3.30 1.93 -21.74
C ILE A 607 -3.76 1.26 -23.05
N ASN A 608 -5.06 1.07 -23.19
CA ASN A 608 -5.67 0.47 -24.37
C ASN A 608 -5.49 1.34 -25.63
N LEU A 609 -5.64 2.67 -25.51
CA LEU A 609 -5.40 3.62 -26.60
C LEU A 609 -3.95 3.58 -27.06
N VAL A 610 -2.98 3.57 -26.14
CA VAL A 610 -1.55 3.48 -26.49
C VAL A 610 -1.25 2.17 -27.23
N ARG A 611 -1.86 1.06 -26.80
CA ARG A 611 -1.59 -0.28 -27.36
C ARG A 611 -2.34 -0.57 -28.66
N PHE A 612 -3.61 -0.20 -28.75
CA PHE A 612 -4.55 -0.63 -29.81
C PHE A 612 -5.13 0.53 -30.63
N GLY A 613 -4.81 1.78 -30.26
CA GLY A 613 -5.22 2.98 -30.99
C GLY A 613 -6.68 3.34 -30.81
N LYS A 614 -7.17 4.20 -31.71
CA LYS A 614 -8.51 4.82 -31.69
C LYS A 614 -9.69 3.85 -31.51
N SER A 615 -9.54 2.58 -31.88
CA SER A 615 -10.58 1.54 -31.71
C SER A 615 -11.02 1.31 -30.25
N LYS A 616 -10.24 1.80 -29.28
CA LYS A 616 -10.52 1.71 -27.84
C LYS A 616 -11.04 3.00 -27.21
N LEU A 617 -11.26 4.05 -28.02
CA LEU A 617 -11.77 5.34 -27.55
C LEU A 617 -13.21 5.20 -27.05
N ASN A 618 -13.47 5.63 -25.82
CA ASN A 618 -14.74 5.49 -25.11
C ASN A 618 -15.02 6.68 -24.16
N ILE A 619 -14.18 6.90 -23.15
CA ILE A 619 -14.26 7.99 -22.16
C ILE A 619 -13.53 9.23 -22.66
N PHE A 620 -12.36 9.05 -23.30
CA PHE A 620 -11.63 10.18 -23.87
C PHE A 620 -12.34 10.73 -25.10
N THR A 621 -12.28 12.05 -25.27
CA THR A 621 -12.79 12.71 -26.47
C THR A 621 -11.74 12.75 -27.59
N GLU A 622 -12.18 13.01 -28.83
CA GLU A 622 -11.25 13.24 -29.96
C GLU A 622 -10.38 14.50 -29.79
N LYS A 623 -10.71 15.37 -28.82
CA LYS A 623 -9.85 16.51 -28.44
C LYS A 623 -8.71 16.07 -27.53
N GLU A 624 -8.95 15.05 -26.71
CA GLU A 624 -7.97 14.50 -25.77
C GLU A 624 -7.11 13.40 -26.41
N TYR A 625 -7.60 12.72 -27.44
CA TYR A 625 -6.85 11.71 -28.18
C TYR A 625 -6.62 12.12 -29.64
N TYR A 626 -5.35 12.36 -30.00
CA TYR A 626 -4.94 12.83 -31.32
C TYR A 626 -3.76 12.00 -31.84
N GLU A 627 -3.83 11.51 -33.08
CA GLU A 627 -2.73 10.81 -33.73
C GLU A 627 -2.11 11.70 -34.80
N ASN A 628 -0.78 11.86 -34.79
CA ASN A 628 -0.06 12.60 -35.83
C ASN A 628 1.40 12.10 -35.93
N THR A 629 2.13 12.58 -36.93
CA THR A 629 3.56 12.30 -37.09
C THR A 629 4.42 13.36 -36.41
N ILE A 630 5.70 13.01 -36.18
CA ILE A 630 6.76 13.94 -35.75
C ILE A 630 7.89 13.94 -36.78
N ASP A 631 8.70 15.00 -36.80
CA ASP A 631 9.94 15.03 -37.57
C ASP A 631 11.09 14.46 -36.72
N PRO A 632 11.70 13.31 -37.10
CA PRO A 632 12.82 12.73 -36.36
C PRO A 632 14.02 13.67 -36.20
N LYS A 633 14.15 14.69 -37.06
CA LYS A 633 15.24 15.68 -37.01
C LYS A 633 14.92 16.92 -36.18
N ASN A 634 13.67 17.10 -35.75
CA ASN A 634 13.25 18.27 -34.98
C ASN A 634 13.61 18.10 -33.50
N GLY A 635 13.03 17.11 -32.82
CA GLY A 635 13.28 16.82 -31.41
C GLY A 635 12.64 17.79 -30.41
N ALA A 636 11.79 18.72 -30.87
CA ALA A 636 11.01 19.64 -30.02
C ALA A 636 9.49 19.54 -30.27
N ASP A 637 9.05 18.59 -31.09
CA ASP A 637 7.67 18.40 -31.54
C ASP A 637 7.01 17.15 -30.92
N TRP A 638 7.52 16.66 -29.79
CA TRP A 638 7.01 15.47 -29.10
C TRP A 638 5.76 15.73 -28.26
N ASN A 639 5.35 16.99 -28.12
CA ASN A 639 4.21 17.41 -27.30
C ASN A 639 3.20 18.18 -28.16
N GLN A 640 2.52 17.47 -29.05
CA GLN A 640 1.45 18.03 -29.87
C GLN A 640 0.10 17.96 -29.16
N SER A 641 -0.87 18.71 -29.64
CA SER A 641 -2.26 18.66 -29.19
C SER A 641 -3.18 18.65 -30.41
N ALA A 642 -4.39 18.15 -30.23
CA ALA A 642 -5.40 18.22 -31.29
C ALA A 642 -5.55 19.67 -31.78
N PRO A 643 -5.60 19.91 -33.11
CA PRO A 643 -5.88 21.24 -33.64
C PRO A 643 -7.19 21.78 -33.05
N ILE A 644 -7.13 22.97 -32.46
CA ILE A 644 -8.34 23.63 -31.94
C ILE A 644 -9.05 24.25 -33.13
N ASP A 645 -10.30 23.86 -33.38
CA ASP A 645 -11.15 24.59 -34.30
C ASP A 645 -11.39 26.00 -33.73
N THR A 646 -10.73 26.98 -34.34
CA THR A 646 -10.80 28.38 -33.92
C THR A 646 -12.06 29.08 -34.44
N LYS A 647 -12.89 28.38 -35.21
CA LYS A 647 -14.17 28.92 -35.69
C LYS A 647 -15.13 29.07 -34.50
N PRO A 648 -15.54 30.30 -34.14
CA PRO A 648 -16.43 30.52 -33.02
C PRO A 648 -17.76 29.78 -33.21
N THR A 649 -18.23 29.10 -32.18
CA THR A 649 -19.57 28.51 -32.20
C THR A 649 -20.63 29.57 -31.92
N LEU A 650 -21.89 29.29 -32.25
CA LEU A 650 -23.01 30.17 -31.86
C LEU A 650 -23.08 30.34 -30.34
N ALA A 651 -22.67 29.33 -29.57
CA ALA A 651 -22.63 29.41 -28.11
C ALA A 651 -21.55 30.39 -27.62
N ASP A 652 -20.37 30.37 -28.24
CA ASP A 652 -19.30 31.34 -27.95
C ASP A 652 -19.76 32.76 -28.26
N PHE A 653 -20.43 32.95 -29.41
CA PHE A 653 -21.00 34.24 -29.78
C PHE A 653 -22.07 34.71 -28.77
N LYS A 654 -23.00 33.83 -28.38
CA LYS A 654 -24.02 34.14 -27.36
C LYS A 654 -23.39 34.50 -26.02
N LYS A 655 -22.34 33.80 -25.61
CA LYS A 655 -21.62 34.09 -24.37
C LYS A 655 -20.94 35.45 -24.44
N THR A 656 -20.21 35.75 -25.51
CA THR A 656 -19.56 37.06 -25.70
C THR A 656 -20.57 38.21 -25.71
N VAL A 657 -21.70 38.05 -26.39
CA VAL A 657 -22.80 39.04 -26.38
C VAL A 657 -23.38 39.16 -24.97
N GLY A 658 -23.61 38.05 -24.28
CA GLY A 658 -24.10 38.03 -22.90
C GLY A 658 -23.17 38.75 -21.91
N ASP A 659 -21.87 38.46 -21.97
CA ASP A 659 -20.84 39.09 -21.14
C ASP A 659 -20.76 40.60 -21.42
N TYR A 660 -20.86 41.00 -22.69
CA TYR A 660 -20.90 42.41 -23.09
C TYR A 660 -22.14 43.13 -22.56
N LEU A 661 -23.33 42.55 -22.72
CA LEU A 661 -24.58 43.11 -22.21
C LEU A 661 -24.57 43.20 -20.68
N ALA A 662 -24.03 42.20 -19.99
CA ALA A 662 -23.87 42.22 -18.54
C ALA A 662 -22.94 43.35 -18.08
N TRP A 663 -21.84 43.56 -18.78
CA TRP A 663 -20.93 44.69 -18.55
C TRP A 663 -21.61 46.04 -18.82
N GLU A 664 -22.38 46.16 -19.90
CA GLU A 664 -23.10 47.40 -20.26
C GLU A 664 -24.16 47.74 -19.22
N VAL A 665 -24.96 46.76 -18.78
CA VAL A 665 -25.92 46.90 -17.68
C VAL A 665 -25.21 47.30 -16.38
N SER A 666 -24.05 46.71 -16.07
CA SER A 666 -23.26 47.08 -14.90
C SER A 666 -22.80 48.54 -14.95
N ASN A 667 -22.38 49.03 -16.11
CA ASN A 667 -21.99 50.43 -16.29
C ASN A 667 -23.17 51.40 -16.22
N LEU A 668 -24.32 51.03 -16.79
CA LEU A 668 -25.55 51.82 -16.66
C LEU A 668 -25.97 51.95 -15.20
N LEU A 669 -25.97 50.84 -14.44
CA LEU A 669 -26.28 50.83 -13.01
C LEU A 669 -25.32 51.71 -12.19
N LYS A 670 -24.02 51.66 -12.51
CA LYS A 670 -23.00 52.55 -11.91
C LYS A 670 -23.24 54.02 -12.25
N ASN A 671 -23.67 54.33 -13.46
CA ASN A 671 -23.95 55.71 -13.90
C ASN A 671 -25.30 56.25 -13.39
N SER A 672 -26.29 55.39 -13.13
CA SER A 672 -27.56 55.80 -12.52
C SER A 672 -27.43 56.17 -11.03
N ASN A 673 -26.42 55.67 -10.33
CA ASN A 673 -26.14 56.07 -8.94
C ASN A 673 -25.57 57.50 -8.79
N HIS A 674 -25.29 58.21 -9.88
CA HIS A 674 -24.82 59.60 -9.83
C HIS A 674 -25.92 60.66 -10.03
N LYS A 675 -27.18 60.27 -10.30
CA LYS A 675 -28.28 61.24 -10.51
C LYS A 675 -29.18 61.49 -9.30
N ASP A 676 -29.03 60.73 -8.21
CA ASP A 676 -29.84 60.91 -6.98
C ASP A 676 -29.05 61.51 -5.79
N SER A 677 -27.92 62.19 -6.03
CA SER A 677 -27.26 63.02 -5.02
C SER A 677 -27.14 64.49 -5.46
N LEU A 678 -28.26 65.15 -5.68
CA LEU A 678 -28.36 66.62 -5.62
C LEU A 678 -29.35 67.00 -4.52
N GLY A 679 -28.85 66.91 -3.29
CA GLY A 679 -29.44 67.52 -2.11
C GLY A 679 -28.43 68.50 -1.49
N LYS A 680 -28.38 69.72 -2.04
CA LYS A 680 -28.33 71.00 -1.32
C LYS A 680 -28.37 72.16 -2.31
#